data_AF-A0A957W2Y1-F1
#
_entry.id   AF-A0A957W2Y1-F1
#
_cell.length_a   1.000
_cell.length_b   1.000
_cell.length_c   1.000
_cell.angle_alpha   90.00
_cell.angle_beta   90.00
_cell.angle_gamma   90.00
#
_symmetry.space_group_name_H-M   'P 1'
#
loop_
_entity.id
_entity.type
_entity.pdbx_description
1 polymer ?
#
loop_
_entity_poly.entity_id
_entity_poly.type
_entity_poly.pdbx_seq_one_letter_code
_entity_poly.pdbx_strand_id
1 'polypeptide(L)'
;MNHFNATDKNQEFIPAADIIAEAEANRPNFGHSPLGFLSRSWGFLPINLPVEALPASHRAWDEAAAQLPALMAGRRVRAVIDDLPLLSGGEDDLDDVYLWRATLVLGYIAHAYGHSAVEPAALPHSLVKPWGEVNRRLGRPHPGITLPDYCYNWSLRDAQGPRSVENMDLMVAWCGNEEERIFLLSTTEMHSRSGPLVDASANLQTAIRQQDIDQAKTELLRLQDYLRAITFTSLLKIDPNPYSETAVDPLIWSKAFANFTAPVIEHERGLVSSGTSVIQLLDALFERHVYKTEIAHETLLQAAWSPTYTKRFLASIRQVSLLDFVNSAGDQELAGIYNTALDAYVGKRGFLGAHRLKVYGFMELGFKVGRTQTNSGFTGPTEARAWEQLDDALEETRRERLANKTPGSLSVKREMVVPATADPNSPIHQVVLNTAGQGLQYIAGDRLGIFPQNSPELIQKTLQALQAQGDEPIRLTSVWREALQVIIHDAPKTVPLKTFLAYAKIRPLIRPVGKALLSLSRSKRLYALLEQRQEDQVELWDAFEMLAAENYDVKRFWKAAPWEAESIARLVPPEHFRVYSISSAPKVAAGDHTPKELHLTVGRLTFKSQPTGEREAMPRQGTASGYLVQGEDPAAPIPVRNFRPSRFNLPDDPERPIVMFAGGTGISPFRGFVQQRAAEANAGPNWLFLGVRTLADVPYQAELKAWVGQGDLKLRVAFSREAQRLTFDRGDFVLTPGSKGYVDHLLDDEADAPTLWRYLQSRQDGGLGGYFYVCGQANFAHTVIEGLKRVIARYLPASTPDNAEAVNHFFRQMVAQGRLMLDVFTTFAPSAAASVHGFTRFDASELINHNSH
;
A
#
# COMPACT_ATOMS: atom_id res chain seq x y z
N MET A 1 -22.43 25.22 8.72
CA MET A 1 -21.55 24.05 8.44
C MET A 1 -22.30 22.72 8.24
N ASN A 2 -23.65 22.66 8.31
CA ASN A 2 -24.43 21.42 8.03
C ASN A 2 -24.94 21.28 6.58
N HIS A 3 -24.56 22.15 5.64
CA HIS A 3 -25.17 22.18 4.29
C HIS A 3 -24.49 21.29 3.24
N PHE A 4 -23.34 20.68 3.51
CA PHE A 4 -22.69 19.78 2.55
C PHE A 4 -23.21 18.33 2.57
N ASN A 5 -23.97 17.95 3.61
CA ASN A 5 -24.49 16.58 3.81
C ASN A 5 -26.02 16.48 3.79
N ALA A 6 -26.74 17.59 3.61
CA ALA A 6 -28.17 17.53 3.39
C ALA A 6 -28.42 17.33 1.89
N THR A 7 -28.71 16.11 1.47
CA THR A 7 -29.49 15.90 0.24
C THR A 7 -30.79 16.66 0.44
N ASP A 8 -30.93 17.78 -0.24
CA ASP A 8 -32.20 18.49 -0.29
C ASP A 8 -33.16 17.53 -1.00
N LYS A 9 -34.04 16.85 -0.24
CA LYS A 9 -34.90 15.77 -0.77
C LYS A 9 -35.87 16.26 -1.85
N ASN A 10 -35.92 17.58 -2.09
CA ASN A 10 -36.70 18.24 -3.13
C ASN A 10 -35.88 18.60 -4.40
N GLN A 11 -34.58 18.26 -4.47
CA GLN A 11 -33.78 18.48 -5.66
C GLN A 11 -34.09 17.41 -6.72
N GLU A 12 -34.36 17.85 -7.95
CA GLU A 12 -34.56 16.96 -9.10
C GLU A 12 -33.32 16.08 -9.32
N PHE A 13 -33.54 14.79 -9.59
CA PHE A 13 -32.43 13.87 -9.85
C PHE A 13 -31.80 14.18 -11.21
N ILE A 14 -30.50 14.43 -11.22
CA ILE A 14 -29.73 14.66 -12.44
C ILE A 14 -28.71 13.52 -12.58
N PRO A 15 -28.79 12.66 -13.61
CA PRO A 15 -27.82 11.59 -13.84
C PRO A 15 -26.40 12.13 -13.98
N ALA A 16 -25.44 11.46 -13.33
CA ALA A 16 -24.03 11.84 -13.41
C ALA A 16 -23.49 11.75 -14.85
N ALA A 17 -24.00 10.79 -15.63
CA ALA A 17 -23.69 10.64 -17.05
C ALA A 17 -24.11 11.86 -17.90
N ASP A 18 -25.23 12.49 -17.57
CA ASP A 18 -25.74 13.67 -18.31
C ASP A 18 -24.89 14.89 -18.02
N ILE A 19 -24.42 15.05 -16.77
CA ILE A 19 -23.48 16.13 -16.38
C ILE A 19 -22.15 15.96 -17.12
N ILE A 20 -21.65 14.73 -17.25
CA ILE A 20 -20.44 14.46 -18.04
C ILE A 20 -20.69 14.81 -19.52
N ALA A 21 -21.81 14.36 -20.09
CA ALA A 21 -22.16 14.63 -21.49
C ALA A 21 -22.30 16.14 -21.76
N GLU A 22 -22.90 16.89 -20.84
CA GLU A 22 -22.99 18.36 -20.91
C GLU A 22 -21.60 19.01 -20.91
N ALA A 23 -20.72 18.59 -19.99
CA ALA A 23 -19.35 19.08 -19.91
C ALA A 23 -18.54 18.76 -21.19
N GLU A 24 -18.71 17.56 -21.74
CA GLU A 24 -18.05 17.12 -22.98
C GLU A 24 -18.64 17.75 -24.25
N ALA A 25 -19.92 18.16 -24.22
CA ALA A 25 -20.63 18.82 -25.32
C ALA A 25 -20.39 20.33 -25.36
N ASN A 26 -20.05 20.95 -24.23
CA ASN A 26 -19.66 22.35 -24.12
C ASN A 26 -18.25 22.62 -24.70
N ARG A 27 -17.99 22.05 -25.88
CA ARG A 27 -16.78 22.20 -26.70
C ARG A 27 -16.53 23.57 -27.32
N PRO A 28 -17.48 24.53 -27.47
CA PRO A 28 -17.18 25.80 -28.14
C PRO A 28 -16.05 26.60 -27.45
N ASN A 29 -15.75 26.31 -26.18
CA ASN A 29 -14.66 26.95 -25.42
C ASN A 29 -13.39 26.07 -25.33
N PHE A 30 -13.09 25.30 -26.39
CA PHE A 30 -11.79 24.65 -26.62
C PHE A 30 -11.24 23.80 -25.46
N GLY A 31 -12.10 23.12 -24.69
CA GLY A 31 -11.67 22.29 -23.56
C GLY A 31 -11.23 23.07 -22.31
N HIS A 32 -11.34 24.40 -22.33
CA HIS A 32 -10.91 25.34 -21.30
C HIS A 32 -12.07 26.11 -20.66
N SER A 33 -13.18 25.41 -20.41
CA SER A 33 -14.39 26.01 -19.84
C SER A 33 -14.11 26.66 -18.48
N PRO A 34 -14.61 27.89 -18.22
CA PRO A 34 -14.53 28.51 -16.89
C PRO A 34 -15.25 27.69 -15.81
N LEU A 35 -16.19 26.83 -16.21
CA LEU A 35 -16.94 25.93 -15.33
C LEU A 35 -16.13 24.70 -14.87
N GLY A 36 -14.91 24.52 -15.41
CA GLY A 36 -13.97 23.44 -15.11
C GLY A 36 -14.07 22.25 -16.04
N PHE A 37 -13.36 21.19 -15.67
CA PHE A 37 -13.15 20.01 -16.50
C PHE A 37 -13.83 18.78 -15.91
N LEU A 38 -14.53 18.04 -16.76
CA LEU A 38 -15.14 16.76 -16.43
C LEU A 38 -15.30 15.93 -17.71
N SER A 39 -14.75 14.73 -17.76
CA SER A 39 -14.91 13.81 -18.90
C SER A 39 -14.68 12.35 -18.52
N ARG A 40 -15.20 11.42 -19.33
CA ARG A 40 -14.94 9.98 -19.15
C ARG A 40 -13.48 9.61 -19.42
N SER A 41 -12.82 10.34 -20.32
CA SER A 41 -11.46 10.02 -20.77
C SER A 41 -10.36 10.68 -19.95
N TRP A 42 -10.59 11.88 -19.40
CA TRP A 42 -9.58 12.69 -18.71
C TRP A 42 -9.96 13.07 -17.28
N GLY A 43 -11.16 12.68 -16.84
CA GLY A 43 -11.63 12.92 -15.48
C GLY A 43 -11.73 14.41 -15.22
N PHE A 44 -10.97 14.89 -14.24
CA PHE A 44 -10.97 16.30 -13.82
C PHE A 44 -9.91 17.18 -14.52
N LEU A 45 -9.33 16.71 -15.63
CA LEU A 45 -8.40 17.47 -16.48
C LEU A 45 -9.05 17.91 -17.80
N PRO A 46 -8.55 18.99 -18.44
CA PRO A 46 -9.02 19.38 -19.76
C PRO A 46 -8.72 18.27 -20.79
N ILE A 47 -9.65 18.07 -21.75
CA ILE A 47 -9.48 17.11 -22.86
C ILE A 47 -8.44 17.62 -23.87
N ASN A 48 -8.29 18.94 -23.98
CA ASN A 48 -7.27 19.57 -24.80
C ASN A 48 -6.04 19.92 -23.95
N LEU A 49 -4.88 20.06 -24.61
CA LEU A 49 -3.68 20.54 -23.94
C LEU A 49 -3.92 21.91 -23.28
N PRO A 50 -3.37 22.14 -22.07
CA PRO A 50 -3.39 23.45 -21.43
C PRO A 50 -2.86 24.54 -22.37
N VAL A 51 -3.45 25.73 -22.26
CA VAL A 51 -2.99 26.90 -23.02
C VAL A 51 -1.60 27.32 -22.54
N GLU A 52 -0.63 27.32 -23.46
CA GLU A 52 0.79 27.57 -23.18
C GLU A 52 1.23 29.03 -23.28
N ALA A 53 0.39 29.93 -23.81
CA ALA A 53 0.68 31.36 -23.88
C ALA A 53 -0.59 32.21 -23.78
N LEU A 54 -0.52 33.32 -23.07
CA LEU A 54 -1.51 34.38 -23.05
C LEU A 54 -1.47 35.17 -24.37
N PRO A 55 -2.56 35.88 -24.74
CA PRO A 55 -2.57 36.72 -25.94
C PRO A 55 -1.52 37.83 -25.83
N ALA A 56 -1.16 38.44 -26.96
CA ALA A 56 -0.14 39.49 -27.01
C ALA A 56 -0.43 40.66 -26.05
N SER A 57 -1.71 40.98 -25.81
CA SER A 57 -2.14 42.00 -24.85
C SER A 57 -1.75 41.69 -23.39
N HIS A 58 -1.53 40.42 -23.05
CA HIS A 58 -1.27 39.93 -21.71
C HIS A 58 0.09 39.27 -21.53
N ARG A 59 0.97 39.38 -22.54
CA ARG A 59 2.28 38.73 -22.58
C ARG A 59 3.18 39.07 -21.39
N ALA A 60 3.07 40.29 -20.84
CA ALA A 60 3.88 40.71 -19.69
C ALA A 60 3.72 39.78 -18.47
N TRP A 61 2.55 39.16 -18.29
CA TRP A 61 2.34 38.17 -17.23
C TRP A 61 3.14 36.89 -17.48
N ASP A 62 3.15 36.36 -18.71
CA ASP A 62 3.95 35.19 -19.06
C ASP A 62 5.46 35.46 -18.93
N GLU A 63 5.90 36.64 -19.40
CA GLU A 63 7.30 37.06 -19.31
C GLU A 63 7.77 37.21 -17.85
N ALA A 64 6.90 37.70 -16.97
CA ALA A 64 7.19 37.77 -15.53
C ALA A 64 7.24 36.38 -14.89
N ALA A 65 6.28 35.51 -15.19
CA ALA A 65 6.24 34.13 -14.69
C ALA A 65 7.46 33.31 -15.11
N ALA A 66 7.89 33.42 -16.37
CA ALA A 66 9.06 32.71 -16.89
C ALA A 66 10.37 33.09 -16.17
N GLN A 67 10.44 34.28 -15.56
CA GLN A 67 11.61 34.76 -14.84
C GLN A 67 11.61 34.36 -13.35
N LEU A 68 10.50 33.85 -12.81
CA LEU A 68 10.35 33.59 -11.37
C LEU A 68 11.47 32.74 -10.76
N PRO A 69 11.92 31.61 -11.36
CA PRO A 69 13.01 30.82 -10.78
C PRO A 69 14.30 31.64 -10.57
N ALA A 70 14.68 32.43 -11.57
CA ALA A 70 15.86 33.28 -11.51
C ALA A 70 15.68 34.45 -10.53
N LEU A 71 14.49 35.03 -10.44
CA LEU A 71 14.16 36.11 -9.52
C LEU A 71 14.12 35.64 -8.06
N MET A 72 13.59 34.44 -7.81
CA MET A 72 13.55 33.81 -6.49
C MET A 72 14.97 33.51 -5.99
N ALA A 73 15.80 32.87 -6.83
CA ALA A 73 17.19 32.61 -6.51
C ALA A 73 17.98 33.90 -6.22
N GLY A 74 17.72 34.97 -6.99
CA GLY A 74 18.37 36.26 -6.84
C GLY A 74 17.76 37.19 -5.78
N ARG A 75 16.65 36.82 -5.13
CA ARG A 75 15.85 37.70 -4.22
C ARG A 75 15.44 39.03 -4.86
N ARG A 76 15.08 39.01 -6.14
CA ARG A 76 14.69 40.21 -6.93
C ARG A 76 13.22 40.24 -7.32
N VAL A 77 12.40 39.33 -6.80
CA VAL A 77 10.98 39.22 -7.19
C VAL A 77 10.25 40.55 -6.99
N ARG A 78 10.26 41.14 -5.78
CA ARG A 78 9.53 42.39 -5.53
C ARG A 78 9.96 43.52 -6.46
N ALA A 79 11.27 43.72 -6.61
CA ALA A 79 11.84 44.77 -7.46
C ALA A 79 11.40 44.71 -8.93
N VAL A 80 11.09 43.52 -9.45
CA VAL A 80 10.61 43.36 -10.84
C VAL A 80 9.08 43.39 -10.91
N ILE A 81 8.41 42.77 -9.93
CA ILE A 81 6.95 42.63 -9.94
C ILE A 81 6.23 43.91 -9.50
N ASP A 82 6.88 44.79 -8.73
CA ASP A 82 6.34 46.11 -8.38
C ASP A 82 6.11 46.99 -9.64
N ASP A 83 6.93 46.81 -10.68
CA ASP A 83 6.83 47.51 -11.97
C ASP A 83 5.94 46.78 -13.00
N LEU A 84 5.28 45.69 -12.62
CA LEU A 84 4.42 44.93 -13.52
C LEU A 84 3.23 45.80 -13.98
N PRO A 85 2.95 45.90 -15.30
CA PRO A 85 1.86 46.72 -15.80
C PRO A 85 0.50 46.21 -15.29
N LEU A 86 -0.41 47.14 -15.00
CA LEU A 86 -1.79 46.81 -14.70
C LEU A 86 -2.51 46.42 -15.99
N LEU A 87 -2.74 45.13 -16.17
CA LEU A 87 -3.54 44.56 -17.26
C LEU A 87 -4.90 44.10 -16.70
N SER A 88 -5.95 44.13 -17.50
CA SER A 88 -7.33 43.83 -17.08
C SER A 88 -7.65 42.34 -17.24
N GLY A 89 -8.27 41.73 -16.23
CA GLY A 89 -8.82 40.36 -16.33
C GLY A 89 -10.29 40.33 -16.78
N GLY A 90 -10.84 41.48 -17.18
CA GLY A 90 -12.24 41.65 -17.55
C GLY A 90 -12.66 40.94 -18.84
N GLU A 91 -13.97 40.76 -19.02
CA GLU A 91 -14.56 40.06 -20.18
C GLU A 91 -14.22 40.73 -21.51
N ASP A 92 -14.10 42.06 -21.54
CA ASP A 92 -13.78 42.82 -22.75
C ASP A 92 -12.31 42.73 -23.18
N ASP A 93 -11.41 42.33 -22.26
CA ASP A 93 -9.96 42.41 -22.45
C ASP A 93 -9.27 41.04 -22.58
N LEU A 94 -9.89 39.99 -22.03
CA LEU A 94 -9.31 38.64 -22.00
C LEU A 94 -10.37 37.57 -22.25
N ASP A 95 -10.22 36.77 -23.31
CA ASP A 95 -11.15 35.69 -23.64
C ASP A 95 -11.15 34.57 -22.58
N ASP A 96 -12.30 33.91 -22.41
CA ASP A 96 -12.52 32.83 -21.43
C ASP A 96 -11.51 31.68 -21.54
N VAL A 97 -11.05 31.38 -22.76
CA VAL A 97 -10.06 30.31 -23.03
C VAL A 97 -8.75 30.50 -22.27
N TYR A 98 -8.41 31.75 -21.91
CA TYR A 98 -7.17 32.10 -21.23
C TYR A 98 -7.29 32.14 -19.70
N LEU A 99 -8.50 32.02 -19.13
CA LEU A 99 -8.70 32.25 -17.69
C LEU A 99 -7.91 31.29 -16.80
N TRP A 100 -7.84 30.00 -17.17
CA TRP A 100 -7.06 29.00 -16.43
C TRP A 100 -5.56 29.28 -16.47
N ARG A 101 -5.04 29.73 -17.62
CA ARG A 101 -3.64 30.16 -17.72
C ARG A 101 -3.39 31.44 -16.91
N ALA A 102 -4.27 32.43 -17.04
CA ALA A 102 -4.13 33.71 -16.35
C ALA A 102 -4.16 33.55 -14.83
N THR A 103 -5.07 32.75 -14.28
CA THR A 103 -5.11 32.50 -12.83
C THR A 103 -3.87 31.75 -12.32
N LEU A 104 -3.36 30.79 -13.11
CA LEU A 104 -2.14 30.06 -12.80
C LEU A 104 -0.93 31.01 -12.74
N VAL A 105 -0.73 31.80 -13.79
CA VAL A 105 0.38 32.76 -13.91
C VAL A 105 0.32 33.82 -12.81
N LEU A 106 -0.84 34.48 -12.64
CA LEU A 106 -1.02 35.51 -11.62
C LEU A 106 -0.86 34.94 -10.20
N GLY A 107 -1.36 33.73 -9.94
CA GLY A 107 -1.20 33.05 -8.66
C GLY A 107 0.25 32.75 -8.34
N TYR A 108 1.01 32.20 -9.30
CA TYR A 108 2.45 31.94 -9.11
C TYR A 108 3.24 33.22 -8.84
N ILE A 109 2.94 34.31 -9.57
CA ILE A 109 3.58 35.61 -9.34
C ILE A 109 3.22 36.18 -7.96
N ALA A 110 1.94 36.13 -7.57
CA ALA A 110 1.47 36.61 -6.27
C ALA A 110 2.11 35.86 -5.12
N HIS A 111 2.18 34.54 -5.21
CA HIS A 111 2.86 33.73 -4.21
C HIS A 111 4.36 34.06 -4.16
N ALA A 112 5.02 34.20 -5.33
CA ALA A 112 6.45 34.47 -5.39
C ALA A 112 6.75 35.80 -4.72
N TYR A 113 5.90 36.80 -4.97
CA TYR A 113 5.97 38.08 -4.30
C TYR A 113 5.82 37.95 -2.78
N GLY A 114 4.77 37.27 -2.32
CA GLY A 114 4.45 37.11 -0.90
C GLY A 114 5.55 36.42 -0.10
N HIS A 115 6.15 35.35 -0.65
CA HIS A 115 7.16 34.54 0.02
C HIS A 115 8.62 34.96 -0.30
N SER A 116 8.85 35.97 -1.14
CA SER A 116 10.20 36.41 -1.54
C SER A 116 10.97 37.18 -0.45
N ALA A 117 10.32 37.61 0.63
CA ALA A 117 10.98 38.30 1.74
C ALA A 117 10.42 37.85 3.10
N VAL A 118 11.20 38.11 4.15
CA VAL A 118 10.84 37.75 5.54
C VAL A 118 9.67 38.59 6.04
N GLU A 119 9.61 39.85 5.65
CA GLU A 119 8.54 40.76 6.06
C GLU A 119 7.33 40.61 5.14
N PRO A 120 6.12 40.39 5.70
CA PRO A 120 4.87 40.40 4.92
C PRO A 120 4.72 41.73 4.18
N ALA A 121 4.40 41.66 2.88
CA ALA A 121 4.06 42.83 2.08
C ALA A 121 2.69 42.64 1.42
N ALA A 122 1.96 43.74 1.28
CA ALA A 122 0.74 43.73 0.50
C ALA A 122 1.08 43.47 -0.97
N LEU A 123 0.26 42.64 -1.63
CA LEU A 123 0.43 42.38 -3.06
C LEU A 123 0.18 43.67 -3.87
N PRO A 124 0.97 43.94 -4.94
CA PRO A 124 0.76 45.09 -5.82
C PRO A 124 -0.65 45.11 -6.42
N HIS A 125 -1.19 46.31 -6.62
CA HIS A 125 -2.51 46.49 -7.25
C HIS A 125 -2.56 45.90 -8.67
N SER A 126 -1.42 45.89 -9.38
CA SER A 126 -1.23 45.24 -10.69
C SER A 126 -1.43 43.72 -10.67
N LEU A 127 -1.40 43.07 -9.50
CA LEU A 127 -1.73 41.66 -9.32
C LEU A 127 -3.13 41.47 -8.72
N VAL A 128 -3.45 42.19 -7.65
CA VAL A 128 -4.69 41.97 -6.88
C VAL A 128 -5.94 42.17 -7.73
N LYS A 129 -5.97 43.24 -8.52
CA LYS A 129 -7.13 43.57 -9.36
C LYS A 129 -7.38 42.51 -10.45
N PRO A 130 -6.45 42.23 -11.37
CA PRO A 130 -6.69 41.23 -12.43
C PRO A 130 -6.89 39.82 -11.87
N TRP A 131 -6.16 39.43 -10.82
CA TRP A 131 -6.34 38.11 -10.23
C TRP A 131 -7.74 37.95 -9.65
N GLY A 132 -8.29 38.99 -9.01
CA GLY A 132 -9.67 38.99 -8.55
C GLY A 132 -10.71 38.97 -9.67
N GLU A 133 -10.47 39.66 -10.78
CA GLU A 133 -11.34 39.64 -11.97
C GLU A 133 -11.38 38.23 -12.59
N VAL A 134 -10.22 37.63 -12.83
CA VAL A 134 -10.11 36.26 -13.39
C VAL A 134 -10.75 35.23 -12.47
N ASN A 135 -10.49 35.26 -11.16
CA ASN A 135 -11.08 34.31 -10.20
C ASN A 135 -12.62 34.45 -10.14
N ARG A 136 -13.15 35.67 -10.22
CA ARG A 136 -14.61 35.90 -10.27
C ARG A 136 -15.24 35.28 -11.51
N ARG A 137 -14.60 35.43 -12.68
CA ARG A 137 -15.05 34.81 -13.95
C ARG A 137 -14.96 33.29 -13.92
N LEU A 138 -14.00 32.73 -13.20
CA LEU A 138 -13.93 31.29 -12.88
C LEU A 138 -14.97 30.84 -11.83
N GLY A 139 -15.84 31.74 -11.34
CA GLY A 139 -16.88 31.43 -10.36
C GLY A 139 -16.36 31.13 -8.95
N ARG A 140 -15.18 31.65 -8.59
CA ARG A 140 -14.56 31.44 -7.27
C ARG A 140 -15.02 32.51 -6.27
N PRO A 141 -15.15 32.17 -4.99
CA PRO A 141 -15.63 33.11 -3.97
C PRO A 141 -14.62 34.24 -3.67
N HIS A 142 -13.32 33.93 -3.73
CA HIS A 142 -12.24 34.89 -3.50
C HIS A 142 -11.07 34.60 -4.48
N PRO A 143 -10.11 35.53 -4.66
CA PRO A 143 -8.86 35.23 -5.35
C PRO A 143 -8.09 34.15 -4.58
N GLY A 144 -7.38 33.27 -5.30
CA GLY A 144 -6.54 32.25 -4.69
C GLY A 144 -6.12 31.17 -5.69
N ILE A 145 -4.98 30.54 -5.44
CA ILE A 145 -4.58 29.35 -6.17
C ILE A 145 -5.28 28.12 -5.60
N THR A 146 -5.69 27.21 -6.47
CA THR A 146 -6.45 26.00 -6.12
C THR A 146 -5.76 24.75 -6.65
N LEU A 147 -6.13 23.57 -6.13
CA LEU A 147 -5.61 22.29 -6.64
C LEU A 147 -5.91 22.03 -8.13
N PRO A 148 -7.08 22.41 -8.68
CA PRO A 148 -7.29 22.39 -10.12
C PRO A 148 -6.27 23.22 -10.90
N ASP A 149 -5.83 24.37 -10.38
CA ASP A 149 -4.78 25.19 -11.03
C ASP A 149 -3.44 24.45 -11.07
N TYR A 150 -3.08 23.78 -9.97
CA TYR A 150 -1.91 22.89 -9.90
C TYR A 150 -1.95 21.81 -10.97
N CYS A 151 -3.12 21.17 -11.13
CA CYS A 151 -3.30 20.08 -12.09
C CYS A 151 -3.41 20.58 -13.54
N TYR A 152 -3.61 21.88 -13.76
CA TYR A 152 -3.60 22.51 -15.08
C TYR A 152 -2.18 22.87 -15.55
N ASN A 153 -1.20 22.94 -14.64
CA ASN A 153 0.16 23.41 -14.93
C ASN A 153 1.06 22.31 -15.54
N TRP A 154 0.82 21.94 -16.80
CA TRP A 154 1.65 20.95 -17.50
C TRP A 154 1.68 21.16 -19.02
N SER A 155 2.78 20.74 -19.64
CA SER A 155 2.94 20.56 -21.08
C SER A 155 3.55 19.18 -21.37
N LEU A 156 3.56 18.75 -22.64
CA LEU A 156 4.16 17.47 -23.05
C LEU A 156 5.51 17.70 -23.74
N ARG A 157 6.49 16.85 -23.40
CA ARG A 157 7.76 16.77 -24.13
C ARG A 157 7.58 16.11 -25.49
N ASP A 158 6.92 14.96 -25.50
CA ASP A 158 6.41 14.30 -26.70
C ASP A 158 4.88 14.40 -26.72
N ALA A 159 4.36 15.13 -27.70
CA ALA A 159 2.93 15.34 -27.90
C ALA A 159 2.13 14.05 -28.15
N GLN A 160 2.78 12.98 -28.60
CA GLN A 160 2.16 11.66 -28.79
C GLN A 160 2.40 10.71 -27.60
N GLY A 161 3.28 11.08 -26.67
CA GLY A 161 3.62 10.27 -25.51
C GLY A 161 2.55 10.31 -24.42
N PRO A 162 2.64 9.43 -23.40
CA PRO A 162 1.69 9.40 -22.30
C PRO A 162 1.82 10.65 -21.41
N ARG A 163 0.76 10.99 -20.68
CA ARG A 163 0.80 12.00 -19.60
C ARG A 163 1.43 11.42 -18.35
N SER A 164 2.73 11.18 -18.41
CA SER A 164 3.51 10.68 -17.29
C SER A 164 4.51 11.73 -16.82
N VAL A 165 4.91 11.69 -15.56
CA VAL A 165 5.91 12.61 -14.99
C VAL A 165 7.17 12.73 -15.86
N GLU A 166 7.56 11.65 -16.52
CA GLU A 166 8.76 11.58 -17.37
C GLU A 166 8.58 12.32 -18.71
N ASN A 167 7.34 12.41 -19.20
CA ASN A 167 6.97 13.04 -20.47
C ASN A 167 6.26 14.40 -20.30
N MET A 168 6.20 14.92 -19.07
CA MET A 168 5.58 16.21 -18.77
C MET A 168 6.60 17.21 -18.22
N ASP A 169 6.39 18.49 -18.52
CA ASP A 169 7.07 19.64 -17.91
C ASP A 169 6.05 20.62 -17.32
N LEU A 170 6.52 21.50 -16.42
CA LEU A 170 5.69 22.60 -15.90
C LEU A 170 5.68 23.76 -16.90
N MET A 171 4.51 24.35 -17.12
CA MET A 171 4.40 25.59 -17.91
C MET A 171 4.89 26.81 -17.12
N VAL A 172 4.64 26.82 -15.80
CA VAL A 172 5.05 27.86 -14.86
C VAL A 172 5.75 27.21 -13.69
N ALA A 173 6.95 27.68 -13.34
CA ALA A 173 7.72 27.15 -12.22
C ALA A 173 8.01 28.23 -11.18
N TRP A 174 8.02 27.81 -9.92
CA TRP A 174 8.36 28.61 -8.75
C TRP A 174 9.87 28.74 -8.58
N CYS A 175 10.53 27.60 -8.34
CA CYS A 175 11.98 27.48 -8.15
C CYS A 175 12.66 26.75 -9.31
N GLY A 176 11.89 26.02 -10.13
CA GLY A 176 12.38 25.41 -11.37
C GLY A 176 13.33 24.22 -11.15
N ASN A 177 13.29 23.59 -9.98
CA ASN A 177 14.05 22.37 -9.71
C ASN A 177 13.20 21.11 -9.96
N GLU A 178 13.87 19.96 -10.00
CA GLU A 178 13.21 18.67 -10.23
C GLU A 178 12.25 18.29 -9.09
N GLU A 179 12.51 18.69 -7.85
CA GLU A 179 11.61 18.41 -6.72
C GLU A 179 10.24 19.07 -6.89
N GLU A 180 10.21 20.33 -7.35
CA GLU A 180 8.96 21.01 -7.70
C GLU A 180 8.28 20.28 -8.88
N ARG A 181 9.02 20.05 -9.95
CA ARG A 181 8.51 19.45 -11.20
C ARG A 181 7.87 18.10 -10.93
N ILE A 182 8.61 17.17 -10.32
CA ILE A 182 8.14 15.80 -10.08
C ILE A 182 6.99 15.78 -9.08
N PHE A 183 7.04 16.57 -8.00
CA PHE A 183 5.98 16.58 -6.99
C PHE A 183 4.64 17.06 -7.57
N LEU A 184 4.67 18.16 -8.32
CA LEU A 184 3.48 18.73 -8.98
C LEU A 184 2.96 17.80 -10.08
N LEU A 185 3.82 17.37 -10.98
CA LEU A 185 3.41 16.53 -12.11
C LEU A 185 2.98 15.13 -11.68
N SER A 186 3.46 14.61 -10.54
CA SER A 186 2.92 13.36 -9.98
C SER A 186 1.45 13.53 -9.58
N THR A 187 1.08 14.70 -9.06
CA THR A 187 -0.32 15.04 -8.74
C THR A 187 -1.16 15.18 -10.00
N THR A 188 -0.63 15.83 -11.03
CA THR A 188 -1.26 15.93 -12.35
C THR A 188 -1.44 14.56 -13.00
N GLU A 189 -0.42 13.69 -12.97
CA GLU A 189 -0.50 12.32 -13.50
C GLU A 189 -1.61 11.54 -12.81
N MET A 190 -1.72 11.60 -11.47
CA MET A 190 -2.82 10.97 -10.73
C MET A 190 -4.20 11.45 -11.21
N HIS A 191 -4.37 12.75 -11.47
CA HIS A 191 -5.63 13.30 -11.99
C HIS A 191 -5.88 12.91 -13.45
N SER A 192 -4.85 12.85 -14.28
CA SER A 192 -4.96 12.44 -15.68
C SER A 192 -5.48 11.00 -15.83
N ARG A 193 -5.20 10.17 -14.81
CA ARG A 193 -5.67 8.78 -14.72
C ARG A 193 -7.04 8.64 -14.04
N SER A 194 -7.70 9.74 -13.69
CA SER A 194 -9.00 9.72 -12.99
C SER A 194 -10.22 9.59 -13.91
N GLY A 195 -10.08 9.73 -15.23
CA GLY A 195 -11.17 9.55 -16.19
C GLY A 195 -11.93 8.23 -16.00
N PRO A 196 -11.24 7.08 -15.94
CA PRO A 196 -11.89 5.81 -15.68
C PRO A 196 -12.58 5.72 -14.30
N LEU A 197 -12.12 6.47 -13.29
CA LEU A 197 -12.84 6.57 -12.00
C LEU A 197 -14.15 7.34 -12.15
N VAL A 198 -14.14 8.44 -12.90
CA VAL A 198 -15.35 9.24 -13.21
C VAL A 198 -16.36 8.41 -13.99
N ASP A 199 -15.90 7.71 -15.02
CA ASP A 199 -16.70 6.81 -15.86
C ASP A 199 -17.36 5.71 -15.02
N ALA A 200 -16.57 4.95 -14.26
CA ALA A 200 -17.07 3.86 -13.44
C ALA A 200 -18.01 4.35 -12.33
N SER A 201 -17.77 5.53 -11.75
CA SER A 201 -18.68 6.13 -10.75
C SER A 201 -20.05 6.48 -11.33
N ALA A 202 -20.10 7.03 -12.55
CA ALA A 202 -21.36 7.35 -13.22
C ALA A 202 -22.14 6.09 -13.62
N ASN A 203 -21.44 5.06 -14.11
CA ASN A 203 -22.04 3.79 -14.45
C ASN A 203 -22.53 3.05 -13.20
N LEU A 204 -21.78 3.10 -12.09
CA LEU A 204 -22.19 2.53 -10.80
C LEU A 204 -23.45 3.22 -10.24
N GLN A 205 -23.56 4.55 -10.36
CA GLN A 205 -24.80 5.26 -10.02
C GLN A 205 -25.99 4.75 -10.84
N THR A 206 -25.78 4.49 -12.13
CA THR A 206 -26.81 3.94 -13.03
C THR A 206 -27.21 2.53 -12.59
N ALA A 207 -26.23 1.66 -12.31
CA ALA A 207 -26.44 0.31 -11.83
C ALA A 207 -27.26 0.28 -10.52
N ILE A 208 -26.90 1.14 -9.54
CA ILE A 208 -27.64 1.27 -8.29
C ILE A 208 -29.11 1.64 -8.55
N ARG A 209 -29.37 2.62 -9.44
CA ARG A 209 -30.75 3.03 -9.76
C ARG A 209 -31.55 1.95 -10.47
N GLN A 210 -30.90 1.14 -11.29
CA GLN A 210 -31.51 0.03 -12.01
C GLN A 210 -31.59 -1.25 -11.17
N GLN A 211 -31.01 -1.24 -9.96
CA GLN A 211 -30.82 -2.41 -9.10
C GLN A 211 -30.03 -3.54 -9.80
N ASP A 212 -29.11 -3.17 -10.67
CA ASP A 212 -28.25 -4.09 -11.43
C ASP A 212 -27.01 -4.46 -10.60
N ILE A 213 -27.07 -5.64 -9.98
CA ILE A 213 -26.00 -6.16 -9.11
C ILE A 213 -24.75 -6.50 -9.92
N ASP A 214 -24.88 -7.10 -11.10
CA ASP A 214 -23.73 -7.56 -11.88
C ASP A 214 -22.96 -6.38 -12.48
N GLN A 215 -23.68 -5.36 -12.98
CA GLN A 215 -23.04 -4.13 -13.41
C GLN A 215 -22.36 -3.43 -12.22
N ALA A 216 -22.97 -3.40 -11.03
CA ALA A 216 -22.35 -2.81 -9.86
C ALA A 216 -21.06 -3.54 -9.44
N LYS A 217 -21.03 -4.89 -9.48
CA LYS A 217 -19.82 -5.69 -9.25
C LYS A 217 -18.72 -5.31 -10.25
N THR A 218 -19.06 -5.24 -11.55
CA THR A 218 -18.14 -4.86 -12.62
C THR A 218 -17.54 -3.47 -12.39
N GLU A 219 -18.37 -2.46 -12.08
CA GLU A 219 -17.88 -1.09 -11.90
C GLU A 219 -17.07 -0.90 -10.62
N LEU A 220 -17.42 -1.60 -9.52
CA LEU A 220 -16.60 -1.59 -8.30
C LEU A 220 -15.22 -2.21 -8.51
N LEU A 221 -15.13 -3.29 -9.29
CA LEU A 221 -13.85 -3.91 -9.64
C LEU A 221 -12.99 -2.98 -10.49
N ARG A 222 -13.59 -2.33 -11.50
CA ARG A 222 -12.92 -1.29 -12.29
C ARG A 222 -12.38 -0.16 -11.40
N LEU A 223 -13.21 0.38 -10.51
CA LEU A 223 -12.81 1.42 -9.55
C LEU A 223 -11.62 0.98 -8.68
N GLN A 224 -11.67 -0.24 -8.16
CA GLN A 224 -10.59 -0.81 -7.35
C GLN A 224 -9.26 -0.87 -8.12
N ASP A 225 -9.28 -1.35 -9.37
CA ASP A 225 -8.08 -1.46 -10.19
C ASP A 225 -7.49 -0.09 -10.56
N TYR A 226 -8.33 0.87 -10.94
CA TYR A 226 -7.87 2.22 -11.26
C TYR A 226 -7.30 2.94 -10.04
N LEU A 227 -7.95 2.83 -8.89
CA LEU A 227 -7.44 3.44 -7.65
C LEU A 227 -6.09 2.84 -7.26
N ARG A 228 -5.90 1.55 -7.48
CA ARG A 228 -4.62 0.88 -7.24
C ARG A 228 -3.55 1.31 -8.23
N ALA A 229 -3.87 1.46 -9.52
CA ALA A 229 -2.94 2.00 -10.50
C ALA A 229 -2.48 3.42 -10.11
N ILE A 230 -3.41 4.31 -9.72
CA ILE A 230 -3.07 5.65 -9.21
C ILE A 230 -2.14 5.56 -7.99
N THR A 231 -2.46 4.67 -7.04
CA THR A 231 -1.69 4.50 -5.80
C THR A 231 -0.26 4.02 -6.05
N PHE A 232 -0.09 2.98 -6.87
CA PHE A 232 1.20 2.29 -6.99
C PHE A 232 2.04 2.72 -8.20
N THR A 233 1.41 3.30 -9.23
CA THR A 233 2.10 3.78 -10.44
C THR A 233 2.38 5.28 -10.40
N SER A 234 1.51 6.10 -9.82
CA SER A 234 1.64 7.57 -9.87
C SER A 234 2.00 8.18 -8.52
N LEU A 235 1.27 7.88 -7.43
CA LEU A 235 1.60 8.41 -6.10
C LEU A 235 3.01 7.98 -5.65
N LEU A 236 3.43 6.76 -5.99
CA LEU A 236 4.75 6.26 -5.60
C LEU A 236 5.91 6.93 -6.34
N LYS A 237 5.69 7.65 -7.46
CA LYS A 237 6.74 8.37 -8.18
C LYS A 237 7.38 9.51 -7.39
N ILE A 238 6.71 10.05 -6.38
CA ILE A 238 7.36 10.96 -5.41
C ILE A 238 8.31 10.13 -4.52
N ASP A 239 9.43 9.66 -5.07
CA ASP A 239 10.30 8.67 -4.42
C ASP A 239 11.47 9.39 -3.71
N PRO A 240 11.64 9.25 -2.38
CA PRO A 240 12.77 9.85 -1.67
C PRO A 240 14.11 9.14 -1.98
N ASN A 241 14.10 8.04 -2.73
CA ASN A 241 15.30 7.33 -3.12
C ASN A 241 16.07 8.12 -4.21
N PRO A 242 17.32 8.56 -3.95
CA PRO A 242 18.09 9.37 -4.87
C PRO A 242 18.49 8.65 -6.18
N TYR A 243 18.31 7.32 -6.24
CA TYR A 243 18.57 6.53 -7.45
C TYR A 243 17.33 6.31 -8.32
N SER A 244 16.17 6.85 -7.92
CA SER A 244 14.94 6.81 -8.73
C SER A 244 15.02 7.83 -9.87
N GLU A 245 14.45 7.51 -11.04
CA GLU A 245 14.28 8.47 -12.14
C GLU A 245 13.36 9.64 -11.76
N THR A 246 12.49 9.43 -10.77
CA THR A 246 11.58 10.44 -10.21
C THR A 246 11.95 10.78 -8.76
N ALA A 247 13.25 10.85 -8.46
CA ALA A 247 13.72 11.19 -7.13
C ALA A 247 13.23 12.57 -6.69
N VAL A 248 12.68 12.66 -5.48
CA VAL A 248 12.33 13.92 -4.82
C VAL A 248 13.03 13.94 -3.48
N ASP A 249 14.09 14.75 -3.36
CA ASP A 249 14.77 14.94 -2.09
C ASP A 249 13.84 15.69 -1.11
N PRO A 250 13.43 15.06 0.01
CA PRO A 250 12.53 15.71 0.95
C PRO A 250 13.10 16.98 1.58
N LEU A 251 14.43 17.10 1.69
CA LEU A 251 15.13 18.28 2.19
C LEU A 251 15.01 19.44 1.23
N ILE A 252 15.33 19.20 -0.05
CA ILE A 252 15.28 20.24 -1.10
C ILE A 252 13.82 20.65 -1.31
N TRP A 253 12.91 19.69 -1.42
CA TRP A 253 11.47 19.94 -1.52
C TRP A 253 10.95 20.81 -0.37
N SER A 254 11.32 20.48 0.87
CA SER A 254 10.86 21.20 2.07
C SER A 254 11.34 22.65 2.10
N LYS A 255 12.57 22.91 1.63
CA LYS A 255 13.18 24.25 1.68
C LYS A 255 12.84 25.12 0.48
N ALA A 256 12.69 24.52 -0.71
CA ALA A 256 12.52 25.26 -1.95
C ALA A 256 11.04 25.46 -2.31
N PHE A 257 10.24 24.39 -2.27
CA PHE A 257 8.89 24.38 -2.80
C PHE A 257 7.81 24.45 -1.71
N ALA A 258 8.00 23.81 -0.57
CA ALA A 258 6.91 23.59 0.36
C ALA A 258 6.31 24.87 1.00
N ASN A 259 6.99 26.02 0.91
CA ASN A 259 6.43 27.33 1.31
C ASN A 259 5.43 27.90 0.30
N PHE A 260 5.58 27.60 -1.00
CA PHE A 260 4.65 28.02 -2.05
C PHE A 260 3.21 27.56 -1.77
N THR A 261 3.06 26.44 -1.07
CA THR A 261 1.75 25.87 -0.76
C THR A 261 0.97 26.61 0.33
N ALA A 262 1.60 27.60 1.00
CA ALA A 262 0.98 28.42 2.03
C ALA A 262 0.28 29.66 1.44
N PRO A 263 -0.89 30.07 1.96
CA PRO A 263 -1.62 31.25 1.50
C PRO A 263 -0.79 32.54 1.55
N VAL A 264 -1.01 33.44 0.59
CA VAL A 264 -0.44 34.80 0.59
C VAL A 264 -1.46 35.91 0.81
N ILE A 265 -2.75 35.57 0.84
CA ILE A 265 -3.84 36.48 1.18
C ILE A 265 -4.81 35.84 2.18
N GLU A 266 -5.51 36.66 2.97
CA GLU A 266 -6.31 36.25 4.13
C GLU A 266 -7.37 35.17 3.84
N HIS A 267 -8.00 35.20 2.66
CA HIS A 267 -9.09 34.28 2.30
C HIS A 267 -8.65 33.09 1.43
N GLU A 268 -7.38 33.08 1.01
CA GLU A 268 -6.81 31.96 0.26
C GLU A 268 -6.61 30.76 1.18
N ARG A 269 -6.75 29.57 0.61
CA ARG A 269 -6.57 28.31 1.34
C ARG A 269 -5.25 27.67 0.98
N GLY A 270 -4.62 27.08 1.99
CA GLY A 270 -3.40 26.32 1.78
C GLY A 270 -3.69 25.11 0.89
N LEU A 271 -2.70 24.74 0.09
CA LEU A 271 -2.85 23.60 -0.80
C LEU A 271 -2.56 22.32 -0.01
N VAL A 272 -3.65 21.67 0.39
CA VAL A 272 -3.62 20.37 1.07
C VAL A 272 -4.12 19.28 0.13
N SER A 273 -3.35 18.20 -0.02
CA SER A 273 -3.66 17.09 -0.95
C SER A 273 -4.98 16.37 -0.62
N SER A 274 -5.49 16.52 0.60
CA SER A 274 -6.73 15.88 1.07
C SER A 274 -8.01 16.36 0.39
N GLY A 275 -8.02 17.50 -0.30
CA GLY A 275 -9.20 17.97 -1.05
C GLY A 275 -9.06 17.98 -2.56
N THR A 276 -8.20 17.12 -3.11
CA THR A 276 -8.19 16.82 -4.56
C THR A 276 -9.55 16.30 -5.03
N SER A 277 -9.92 16.59 -6.29
CA SER A 277 -11.20 16.14 -6.86
C SER A 277 -11.37 14.62 -6.83
N VAL A 278 -10.26 13.88 -6.94
CA VAL A 278 -10.25 12.41 -6.81
C VAL A 278 -10.66 11.97 -5.39
N ILE A 279 -10.11 12.57 -4.34
CA ILE A 279 -10.51 12.26 -2.96
C ILE A 279 -11.95 12.68 -2.71
N GLN A 280 -12.38 13.83 -3.22
CA GLN A 280 -13.77 14.28 -3.07
C GLN A 280 -14.77 13.34 -3.76
N LEU A 281 -14.41 12.77 -4.92
CA LEU A 281 -15.19 11.73 -5.60
C LEU A 281 -15.28 10.45 -4.76
N LEU A 282 -14.15 9.98 -4.24
CA LEU A 282 -14.12 8.77 -3.42
C LEU A 282 -14.89 8.97 -2.10
N ASP A 283 -14.82 10.16 -1.49
CA ASP A 283 -15.63 10.54 -0.32
C ASP A 283 -17.13 10.60 -0.63
N ALA A 284 -17.52 11.06 -1.82
CA ALA A 284 -18.90 11.07 -2.27
C ALA A 284 -19.42 9.64 -2.53
N LEU A 285 -18.63 8.84 -3.26
CA LEU A 285 -19.00 7.49 -3.68
C LEU A 285 -19.06 6.50 -2.51
N PHE A 286 -18.04 6.54 -1.63
CA PHE A 286 -18.00 5.74 -0.41
C PHE A 286 -18.58 6.48 0.80
N GLU A 287 -19.44 7.48 0.58
CA GLU A 287 -20.33 8.05 1.60
C GLU A 287 -19.61 8.42 2.91
N ARG A 288 -18.69 9.37 2.87
CA ARG A 288 -18.09 9.91 4.10
C ARG A 288 -19.10 10.79 4.84
N HIS A 289 -19.38 10.48 6.11
CA HIS A 289 -20.33 11.23 6.94
C HIS A 289 -19.71 11.94 8.15
N VAL A 290 -18.53 11.51 8.57
CA VAL A 290 -17.84 12.06 9.75
C VAL A 290 -16.70 12.98 9.30
N TYR A 291 -16.69 14.18 9.88
CA TYR A 291 -15.71 15.23 9.64
C TYR A 291 -15.40 15.92 10.98
N LYS A 292 -14.55 15.31 11.81
CA LYS A 292 -14.18 15.83 13.14
C LYS A 292 -12.77 16.43 13.14
N THR A 293 -11.84 15.87 12.36
CA THR A 293 -10.46 16.37 12.30
C THR A 293 -10.35 17.69 11.54
N GLU A 294 -9.26 18.43 11.78
CA GLU A 294 -8.92 19.66 11.05
C GLU A 294 -8.77 19.39 9.55
N ILE A 295 -8.13 18.28 9.18
CA ILE A 295 -7.96 17.85 7.79
C ILE A 295 -9.33 17.58 7.15
N ALA A 296 -10.30 17.06 7.90
CA ALA A 296 -11.67 16.87 7.43
C ALA A 296 -12.36 18.20 7.11
N HIS A 297 -12.23 19.19 8.00
CA HIS A 297 -12.79 20.52 7.80
C HIS A 297 -12.15 21.20 6.58
N GLU A 298 -10.83 21.13 6.41
CA GLU A 298 -10.15 21.67 5.23
C GLU A 298 -10.62 21.02 3.93
N THR A 299 -10.87 19.70 3.94
CA THR A 299 -11.43 18.99 2.78
C THR A 299 -12.78 19.58 2.35
N LEU A 300 -13.66 19.91 3.31
CA LEU A 300 -14.95 20.53 3.04
C LEU A 300 -14.81 21.98 2.54
N LEU A 301 -13.87 22.74 3.11
CA LEU A 301 -13.59 24.10 2.68
C LEU A 301 -13.08 24.12 1.24
N GLN A 302 -12.15 23.25 0.87
CA GLN A 302 -11.63 23.14 -0.49
C GLN A 302 -12.70 22.73 -1.51
N ALA A 303 -13.69 21.92 -1.13
CA ALA A 303 -14.80 21.54 -2.01
C ALA A 303 -15.64 22.75 -2.48
N ALA A 304 -15.71 23.83 -1.70
CA ALA A 304 -16.39 25.06 -2.11
C ALA A 304 -15.68 25.76 -3.29
N TRP A 305 -14.37 25.57 -3.40
CA TRP A 305 -13.51 26.15 -4.44
C TRP A 305 -13.39 25.26 -5.68
N SER A 306 -13.98 24.07 -5.67
CA SER A 306 -13.98 23.19 -6.83
C SER A 306 -14.79 23.78 -7.98
N PRO A 307 -14.43 23.46 -9.24
CA PRO A 307 -15.15 23.97 -10.40
C PRO A 307 -16.61 23.49 -10.45
N THR A 308 -17.44 24.22 -11.17
CA THR A 308 -18.89 23.99 -11.24
C THR A 308 -19.26 22.58 -11.69
N TYR A 309 -18.64 22.04 -12.75
CA TYR A 309 -18.95 20.67 -13.19
C TYR A 309 -18.53 19.63 -12.16
N THR A 310 -17.39 19.80 -11.48
CA THR A 310 -16.97 18.93 -10.38
C THR A 310 -18.01 18.95 -9.25
N LYS A 311 -18.45 20.14 -8.81
CA LYS A 311 -19.46 20.26 -7.75
C LYS A 311 -20.79 19.58 -8.13
N ARG A 312 -21.28 19.82 -9.35
CA ARG A 312 -22.52 19.22 -9.86
C ARG A 312 -22.43 17.70 -9.93
N PHE A 313 -21.32 17.18 -10.47
CA PHE A 313 -21.07 15.74 -10.57
C PHE A 313 -21.03 15.08 -9.18
N LEU A 314 -20.25 15.63 -8.25
CA LEU A 314 -20.16 15.11 -6.89
C LEU A 314 -21.51 15.19 -6.15
N ALA A 315 -22.29 16.24 -6.37
CA ALA A 315 -23.64 16.35 -5.82
C ALA A 315 -24.57 15.27 -6.38
N SER A 316 -24.51 14.99 -7.69
CA SER A 316 -25.26 13.90 -8.32
C SER A 316 -24.87 12.54 -7.74
N ILE A 317 -23.58 12.21 -7.62
CA ILE A 317 -23.11 10.94 -7.05
C ILE A 317 -23.70 10.71 -5.64
N ARG A 318 -23.81 11.76 -4.82
CA ARG A 318 -24.40 11.69 -3.47
C ARG A 318 -25.92 11.46 -3.43
N GLN A 319 -26.62 11.47 -4.56
CA GLN A 319 -28.07 11.25 -4.61
C GLN A 319 -28.47 9.77 -4.54
N VAL A 320 -27.50 8.85 -4.63
CA VAL A 320 -27.69 7.40 -4.40
C VAL A 320 -26.81 6.94 -3.25
N SER A 321 -27.22 5.88 -2.55
CA SER A 321 -26.38 5.22 -1.54
C SER A 321 -25.91 3.87 -2.08
N LEU A 322 -24.60 3.76 -2.27
CA LEU A 322 -23.91 2.52 -2.61
C LEU A 322 -23.96 1.55 -1.42
N LEU A 323 -23.78 2.06 -0.19
CA LEU A 323 -23.81 1.23 1.01
C LEU A 323 -25.20 0.63 1.24
N ASP A 324 -26.27 1.42 1.13
CA ASP A 324 -27.63 0.90 1.26
C ASP A 324 -27.96 -0.10 0.15
N PHE A 325 -27.50 0.15 -1.09
CA PHE A 325 -27.65 -0.79 -2.20
C PHE A 325 -26.95 -2.12 -1.91
N VAL A 326 -25.69 -2.09 -1.49
CA VAL A 326 -24.91 -3.30 -1.13
C VAL A 326 -25.59 -4.07 0.00
N ASN A 327 -26.04 -3.37 1.05
CA ASN A 327 -26.69 -4.01 2.20
C ASN A 327 -28.07 -4.60 1.86
N SER A 328 -28.84 -3.93 1.00
CA SER A 328 -30.19 -4.37 0.62
C SER A 328 -30.20 -5.44 -0.48
N ALA A 329 -29.15 -5.53 -1.28
CA ALA A 329 -29.01 -6.53 -2.35
C ALA A 329 -28.96 -7.98 -1.84
N GLY A 330 -28.48 -8.21 -0.61
CA GLY A 330 -28.31 -9.56 -0.06
C GLY A 330 -27.28 -10.43 -0.79
N ASP A 331 -26.44 -9.84 -1.64
CA ASP A 331 -25.41 -10.52 -2.43
C ASP A 331 -24.05 -10.45 -1.71
N GLN A 332 -23.55 -11.60 -1.27
CA GLN A 332 -22.29 -11.70 -0.51
C GLN A 332 -21.07 -11.35 -1.36
N GLU A 333 -21.09 -11.60 -2.66
CA GLU A 333 -19.98 -11.31 -3.56
C GLU A 333 -19.85 -9.79 -3.77
N LEU A 334 -20.97 -9.11 -3.99
CA LEU A 334 -21.06 -7.65 -4.07
C LEU A 334 -20.58 -7.00 -2.78
N ALA A 335 -21.01 -7.51 -1.62
CA ALA A 335 -20.54 -7.01 -0.33
C ALA A 335 -19.02 -7.20 -0.16
N GLY A 336 -18.49 -8.35 -0.59
CA GLY A 336 -17.06 -8.61 -0.61
C GLY A 336 -16.28 -7.64 -1.51
N ILE A 337 -16.74 -7.44 -2.74
CA ILE A 337 -16.15 -6.51 -3.72
C ILE A 337 -16.20 -5.06 -3.20
N TYR A 338 -17.31 -4.65 -2.60
CA TYR A 338 -17.42 -3.34 -1.94
C TYR A 338 -16.36 -3.18 -0.85
N ASN A 339 -16.19 -4.18 0.02
CA ASN A 339 -15.22 -4.14 1.10
C ASN A 339 -13.77 -4.07 0.57
N THR A 340 -13.44 -4.77 -0.51
CA THR A 340 -12.11 -4.69 -1.13
C THR A 340 -11.86 -3.37 -1.84
N ALA A 341 -12.88 -2.80 -2.49
CA ALA A 341 -12.79 -1.46 -3.09
C ALA A 341 -12.62 -0.38 -2.01
N LEU A 342 -13.35 -0.49 -0.89
CA LEU A 342 -13.21 0.40 0.26
C LEU A 342 -11.81 0.26 0.89
N ASP A 343 -11.29 -0.96 1.08
CA ASP A 343 -9.92 -1.17 1.60
C ASP A 343 -8.84 -0.63 0.63
N ALA A 344 -9.05 -0.70 -0.68
CA ALA A 344 -8.15 -0.08 -1.66
C ALA A 344 -8.10 1.45 -1.50
N TYR A 345 -9.20 2.08 -1.05
CA TYR A 345 -9.24 3.50 -0.76
C TYR A 345 -8.69 3.85 0.62
N VAL A 346 -9.35 3.35 1.68
CA VAL A 346 -9.11 3.76 3.06
C VAL A 346 -8.26 2.77 3.84
N GLY A 347 -7.89 1.62 3.28
CA GLY A 347 -7.09 0.62 3.99
C GLY A 347 -5.71 1.13 4.38
N LYS A 348 -5.09 0.50 5.38
CA LYS A 348 -3.74 0.88 5.87
C LYS A 348 -2.66 0.80 4.78
N ARG A 349 -2.90 0.02 3.73
CA ARG A 349 -2.05 -0.12 2.54
C ARG A 349 -2.75 0.33 1.25
N GLY A 350 -3.97 0.83 1.35
CA GLY A 350 -4.70 1.47 0.24
C GLY A 350 -4.19 2.88 -0.02
N PHE A 351 -4.89 3.63 -0.87
CA PHE A 351 -4.50 4.97 -1.32
C PHE A 351 -4.18 5.93 -0.15
N LEU A 352 -5.10 6.08 0.81
CA LEU A 352 -4.89 6.99 1.95
C LEU A 352 -3.81 6.49 2.92
N GLY A 353 -3.67 5.17 3.09
CA GLY A 353 -2.62 4.58 3.92
C GLY A 353 -1.23 4.77 3.31
N ALA A 354 -1.08 4.55 2.00
CA ALA A 354 0.14 4.80 1.26
C ALA A 354 0.51 6.29 1.27
N HIS A 355 -0.47 7.18 1.09
CA HIS A 355 -0.29 8.62 1.21
C HIS A 355 0.21 9.02 2.60
N ARG A 356 -0.42 8.53 3.68
CA ARG A 356 0.00 8.80 5.06
C ARG A 356 1.47 8.43 5.31
N LEU A 357 1.87 7.22 4.93
CA LEU A 357 3.26 6.75 5.09
C LEU A 357 4.26 7.62 4.33
N LYS A 358 3.89 8.08 3.13
CA LYS A 358 4.72 8.99 2.33
C LYS A 358 4.85 10.37 2.98
N VAL A 359 3.74 10.94 3.42
CA VAL A 359 3.73 12.24 4.10
C VAL A 359 4.56 12.21 5.38
N TYR A 360 4.50 11.12 6.16
CA TYR A 360 5.29 10.96 7.37
C TYR A 360 6.78 11.20 7.10
N GLY A 361 7.37 10.48 6.13
CA GLY A 361 8.80 10.60 5.83
C GLY A 361 9.21 12.00 5.34
N PHE A 362 8.38 12.63 4.51
CA PHE A 362 8.62 14.00 4.03
C PHE A 362 8.52 15.04 5.17
N MET A 363 7.52 14.91 6.03
CA MET A 363 7.29 15.86 7.12
C MET A 363 8.32 15.68 8.23
N GLU A 364 8.68 14.45 8.58
CA GLU A 364 9.73 14.20 9.57
C GLU A 364 11.05 14.89 9.18
N LEU A 365 11.51 14.71 7.94
CA LEU A 365 12.71 15.37 7.45
C LEU A 365 12.51 16.89 7.37
N GLY A 366 11.37 17.36 6.87
CA GLY A 366 11.05 18.79 6.78
C GLY A 366 11.09 19.51 8.14
N PHE A 367 10.50 18.94 9.18
CA PHE A 367 10.54 19.51 10.54
C PHE A 367 11.96 19.45 11.12
N LYS A 368 12.68 18.34 10.96
CA LYS A 368 14.07 18.20 11.44
C LYS A 368 15.02 19.26 10.86
N VAL A 369 14.70 19.85 9.71
CA VAL A 369 15.53 20.87 9.04
C VAL A 369 14.97 22.29 9.08
N GLY A 370 14.00 22.54 9.97
CA GLY A 370 13.55 23.88 10.32
C GLY A 370 12.15 24.28 9.82
N ARG A 371 11.38 23.37 9.25
CA ARG A 371 9.94 23.61 9.01
C ARG A 371 9.21 23.67 10.36
N THR A 372 8.36 24.68 10.55
CA THR A 372 7.68 24.92 11.84
C THR A 372 6.16 24.73 11.76
N GLN A 373 5.59 24.68 10.56
CA GLN A 373 4.13 24.58 10.34
C GLN A 373 3.78 23.79 9.07
N THR A 374 2.61 23.14 9.08
CA THR A 374 1.97 22.52 7.91
C THR A 374 0.79 23.37 7.41
N ASN A 375 0.38 23.18 6.15
CA ASN A 375 -0.77 23.90 5.59
C ASN A 375 -2.09 23.55 6.28
N SER A 376 -2.15 22.42 6.99
CA SER A 376 -3.31 22.01 7.79
C SER A 376 -3.26 22.53 9.23
N GLY A 377 -2.37 23.49 9.53
CA GLY A 377 -2.33 24.19 10.81
C GLY A 377 -1.51 23.52 11.91
N PHE A 378 -0.95 22.32 11.69
CA PHE A 378 -0.09 21.66 12.69
C PHE A 378 1.24 22.41 12.83
N THR A 379 1.55 22.84 14.06
CA THR A 379 2.74 23.63 14.41
C THR A 379 3.49 23.02 15.58
N GLY A 380 4.81 23.17 15.61
CA GLY A 380 5.60 22.85 16.79
C GLY A 380 7.10 22.85 16.51
N PRO A 381 7.95 22.99 17.54
CA PRO A 381 9.38 22.78 17.40
C PRO A 381 9.67 21.30 17.12
N THR A 382 10.84 21.00 16.57
CA THR A 382 11.23 19.62 16.16
C THR A 382 11.09 18.61 17.31
N GLU A 383 11.40 19.02 18.55
CA GLU A 383 11.32 18.19 19.75
C GLU A 383 9.87 17.81 20.11
N ALA A 384 8.89 18.61 19.68
CA ALA A 384 7.47 18.31 19.87
C ALA A 384 6.95 17.28 18.86
N ARG A 385 7.78 16.86 17.89
CA ARG A 385 7.50 15.83 16.88
C ARG A 385 6.14 16.04 16.21
N ALA A 386 5.88 17.26 15.76
CA ALA A 386 4.60 17.65 15.16
C ALA A 386 4.19 16.78 13.94
N TRP A 387 5.14 16.11 13.28
CA TRP A 387 4.86 15.14 12.23
C TRP A 387 4.18 13.87 12.73
N GLU A 388 4.39 13.44 13.99
CA GLU A 388 3.65 12.33 14.60
C GLU A 388 2.19 12.71 14.86
N GLN A 389 1.95 13.94 15.32
CA GLN A 389 0.59 14.45 15.51
C GLN A 389 -0.17 14.54 14.17
N LEU A 390 0.51 14.95 13.10
CA LEU A 390 -0.05 14.92 11.75
C LEU A 390 -0.34 13.48 11.30
N ASP A 391 0.55 12.53 11.57
CA ASP A 391 0.37 11.11 11.23
C ASP A 391 -0.84 10.48 11.94
N ASP A 392 -1.05 10.84 13.21
CA ASP A 392 -2.23 10.49 13.98
C ASP A 392 -3.50 11.14 13.41
N ALA A 393 -3.46 12.43 13.08
CA ALA A 393 -4.58 13.14 12.47
C ALA A 393 -4.94 12.56 11.09
N LEU A 394 -3.96 12.17 10.28
CA LEU A 394 -4.17 11.48 9.00
C LEU A 394 -4.79 10.09 9.20
N GLU A 395 -4.36 9.34 10.22
CA GLU A 395 -4.96 8.04 10.57
C GLU A 395 -6.40 8.20 11.07
N GLU A 396 -6.68 9.19 11.91
CA GLU A 396 -8.03 9.48 12.40
C GLU A 396 -8.93 9.89 11.23
N THR A 397 -8.48 10.83 10.40
CA THR A 397 -9.18 11.26 9.18
C THR A 397 -9.47 10.10 8.22
N ARG A 398 -8.57 9.12 8.12
CA ARG A 398 -8.78 7.88 7.36
C ARG A 398 -9.85 7.01 8.03
N ARG A 399 -9.81 6.84 9.35
CA ARG A 399 -10.80 6.06 10.13
C ARG A 399 -12.20 6.66 10.12
N GLU A 400 -12.35 7.98 10.05
CA GLU A 400 -13.65 8.65 9.92
C GLU A 400 -14.46 8.14 8.72
N ARG A 401 -13.80 7.76 7.62
CA ARG A 401 -14.46 7.22 6.41
C ARG A 401 -15.06 5.84 6.61
N LEU A 402 -14.59 5.11 7.63
CA LEU A 402 -15.13 3.82 8.05
C LEU A 402 -16.31 3.96 9.01
N ALA A 403 -16.64 5.17 9.46
CA ALA A 403 -17.78 5.37 10.35
C ALA A 403 -19.07 4.84 9.70
N ASN A 404 -19.85 4.08 10.47
CA ASN A 404 -21.08 3.39 10.05
C ASN A 404 -20.91 2.38 8.90
N LYS A 405 -19.67 2.07 8.54
CA LYS A 405 -19.32 0.98 7.64
C LYS A 405 -18.70 -0.10 8.50
N THR A 406 -19.32 -1.27 8.53
CA THR A 406 -18.68 -2.45 9.11
C THR A 406 -18.02 -3.17 7.94
N PRO A 407 -16.73 -2.95 7.63
CA PRO A 407 -16.06 -3.76 6.63
C PRO A 407 -16.11 -5.21 7.10
N GLY A 408 -16.96 -5.99 6.44
CA GLY A 408 -17.04 -7.43 6.69
C GLY A 408 -15.68 -8.05 6.36
N SER A 409 -15.19 -8.95 7.20
CA SER A 409 -14.08 -9.78 6.76
C SER A 409 -14.56 -10.70 5.67
N LEU A 410 -13.73 -10.84 4.65
CA LEU A 410 -13.85 -11.95 3.72
C LEU A 410 -13.67 -13.25 4.52
N SER A 411 -14.45 -14.27 4.21
CA SER A 411 -14.31 -15.58 4.80
C SER A 411 -14.24 -16.63 3.72
N VAL A 412 -13.30 -17.55 3.80
CA VAL A 412 -13.12 -18.60 2.79
C VAL A 412 -13.25 -19.96 3.44
N LYS A 413 -13.52 -21.00 2.66
CA LYS A 413 -13.56 -22.37 3.17
C LYS A 413 -12.36 -23.14 2.68
N ARG A 414 -11.89 -24.08 3.50
CA ARG A 414 -10.77 -24.93 3.10
C ARG A 414 -11.32 -26.10 2.30
N GLU A 415 -10.89 -26.19 1.05
CA GLU A 415 -11.34 -27.22 0.11
C GLU A 415 -10.41 -28.43 0.11
N MET A 416 -9.10 -28.20 0.11
CA MET A 416 -8.11 -29.27 0.06
C MET A 416 -6.85 -28.95 0.86
N VAL A 417 -6.25 -29.98 1.46
CA VAL A 417 -4.90 -29.96 2.02
C VAL A 417 -4.17 -31.22 1.60
N VAL A 418 -3.06 -31.07 0.86
CA VAL A 418 -2.23 -32.20 0.39
C VAL A 418 -0.75 -31.86 0.55
N PRO A 419 0.15 -32.85 0.71
CA PRO A 419 1.59 -32.61 0.62
C PRO A 419 1.93 -31.95 -0.72
N ALA A 420 2.73 -30.88 -0.70
CA ALA A 420 3.16 -30.20 -1.92
C ALA A 420 4.37 -30.88 -2.59
N THR A 421 5.00 -31.83 -1.91
CA THR A 421 6.17 -32.57 -2.41
C THR A 421 5.84 -34.05 -2.58
N ALA A 422 6.76 -34.82 -3.17
CA ALA A 422 6.58 -36.26 -3.38
C ALA A 422 6.61 -37.07 -2.07
N ASP A 423 7.14 -36.51 -0.98
CA ASP A 423 7.16 -37.13 0.34
C ASP A 423 5.83 -36.90 1.08
N PRO A 424 5.05 -37.95 1.39
CA PRO A 424 3.80 -37.83 2.13
C PRO A 424 3.97 -37.25 3.55
N ASN A 425 5.17 -37.34 4.12
CA ASN A 425 5.50 -36.80 5.45
C ASN A 425 6.09 -35.39 5.40
N SER A 426 6.12 -34.77 4.22
CA SER A 426 6.64 -33.43 4.05
C SER A 426 5.92 -32.42 4.93
N PRO A 427 6.64 -31.50 5.59
CA PRO A 427 6.00 -30.40 6.32
C PRO A 427 5.36 -29.38 5.36
N ILE A 428 5.64 -29.43 4.06
CA ILE A 428 5.15 -28.46 3.08
C ILE A 428 3.86 -28.96 2.45
N HIS A 429 2.78 -28.21 2.62
CA HIS A 429 1.45 -28.56 2.14
C HIS A 429 0.94 -27.53 1.13
N GLN A 430 0.22 -27.99 0.12
CA GLN A 430 -0.67 -27.17 -0.68
C GLN A 430 -2.01 -27.09 0.05
N VAL A 431 -2.48 -25.87 0.30
CA VAL A 431 -3.81 -25.59 0.85
C VAL A 431 -4.63 -24.88 -0.21
N VAL A 432 -5.78 -25.43 -0.56
CA VAL A 432 -6.72 -24.83 -1.51
C VAL A 432 -7.91 -24.28 -0.74
N LEU A 433 -8.23 -23.02 -1.02
CA LEU A 433 -9.31 -22.28 -0.39
C LEU A 433 -10.37 -21.97 -1.44
N ASN A 434 -11.62 -22.29 -1.12
CA ASN A 434 -12.78 -21.91 -1.90
C ASN A 434 -13.16 -20.45 -1.58
N THR A 435 -13.17 -19.63 -2.62
CA THR A 435 -13.42 -18.19 -2.55
C THR A 435 -14.71 -17.79 -3.29
N ALA A 436 -15.46 -18.77 -3.78
CA ALA A 436 -16.68 -18.54 -4.56
C ALA A 436 -17.73 -17.74 -3.77
N GLY A 437 -18.29 -16.71 -4.41
CA GLY A 437 -19.31 -15.85 -3.82
C GLY A 437 -18.81 -14.94 -2.68
N GLN A 438 -17.49 -14.87 -2.44
CA GLN A 438 -16.92 -14.04 -1.38
C GLN A 438 -16.47 -12.67 -1.86
N GLY A 439 -16.36 -12.43 -3.16
CA GLY A 439 -15.84 -11.16 -3.68
C GLY A 439 -14.33 -10.97 -3.49
N LEU A 440 -13.57 -12.03 -3.18
CA LEU A 440 -12.13 -11.94 -2.95
C LEU A 440 -11.39 -11.78 -4.28
N GLN A 441 -10.76 -10.62 -4.48
CA GLN A 441 -9.86 -10.35 -5.60
C GLN A 441 -8.41 -10.44 -5.19
N TYR A 442 -7.57 -10.99 -6.08
CA TYR A 442 -6.12 -11.01 -5.91
C TYR A 442 -5.40 -11.06 -7.27
N ILE A 443 -4.12 -10.70 -7.28
CA ILE A 443 -3.22 -10.93 -8.43
C ILE A 443 -2.06 -11.84 -8.02
N ALA A 444 -1.35 -12.39 -9.01
CA ALA A 444 -0.14 -13.13 -8.73
C ALA A 444 0.89 -12.22 -8.02
N GLY A 445 1.42 -12.67 -6.88
CA GLY A 445 2.32 -11.89 -6.01
C GLY A 445 1.65 -11.33 -4.75
N ASP A 446 0.30 -11.32 -4.70
CA ASP A 446 -0.45 -10.99 -3.48
C ASP A 446 -0.17 -12.00 -2.36
N ARG A 447 -0.51 -11.58 -1.13
CA ARG A 447 -0.46 -12.42 0.05
C ARG A 447 -1.82 -12.48 0.72
N LEU A 448 -2.20 -13.64 1.23
CA LEU A 448 -3.42 -13.82 2.01
C LEU A 448 -3.08 -13.85 3.49
N GLY A 449 -3.67 -12.93 4.26
CA GLY A 449 -3.69 -13.01 5.71
C GLY A 449 -4.78 -13.94 6.17
N ILE A 450 -4.42 -14.88 7.03
CA ILE A 450 -5.33 -15.82 7.69
C ILE A 450 -5.47 -15.39 9.15
N PHE A 451 -6.70 -15.18 9.62
CA PHE A 451 -6.95 -14.98 11.04
C PHE A 451 -7.14 -16.35 11.71
N PRO A 452 -6.14 -16.86 12.46
CA PRO A 452 -6.15 -18.25 12.88
C PRO A 452 -7.00 -18.47 14.13
N GLN A 453 -7.39 -19.72 14.34
CA GLN A 453 -7.98 -20.19 15.60
C GLN A 453 -7.01 -21.12 16.32
N ASN A 454 -6.98 -21.04 17.65
CA ASN A 454 -6.29 -22.01 18.49
C ASN A 454 -7.02 -23.36 18.42
N SER A 455 -6.25 -24.46 18.49
CA SER A 455 -6.83 -25.80 18.45
C SER A 455 -7.63 -26.09 19.74
N PRO A 456 -8.68 -26.93 19.67
CA PRO A 456 -9.47 -27.29 20.84
C PRO A 456 -8.63 -27.84 22.00
N GLU A 457 -7.57 -28.59 21.71
CA GLU A 457 -6.69 -29.12 22.75
C GLU A 457 -5.89 -28.03 23.47
N LEU A 458 -5.44 -26.99 22.74
CA LEU A 458 -4.74 -25.86 23.35
C LEU A 458 -5.68 -25.02 24.22
N ILE A 459 -6.91 -24.79 23.75
CA ILE A 459 -7.95 -24.11 24.52
C ILE A 459 -8.23 -24.90 25.80
N GLN A 460 -8.42 -26.21 25.69
CA GLN A 460 -8.73 -27.07 26.84
C GLN A 460 -7.60 -27.09 27.88
N LYS A 461 -6.33 -27.19 27.45
CA LYS A 461 -5.17 -27.08 28.36
C LYS A 461 -5.14 -25.74 29.07
N THR A 462 -5.44 -24.66 28.36
CA THR A 462 -5.46 -23.30 28.93
C THR A 462 -6.61 -23.12 29.92
N LEU A 463 -7.80 -23.67 29.64
CA LEU A 463 -8.94 -23.66 30.57
C LEU A 463 -8.63 -24.43 31.86
N GLN A 464 -8.01 -25.61 31.75
CA GLN A 464 -7.58 -26.40 32.89
C GLN A 464 -6.56 -25.64 33.75
N ALA A 465 -5.55 -25.02 33.13
CA ALA A 465 -4.55 -24.22 33.83
C ALA A 465 -5.15 -22.96 34.49
N LEU A 466 -6.23 -22.40 33.93
CA LEU A 466 -7.01 -21.30 34.51
C LEU A 466 -8.03 -21.74 35.56
N GLN A 467 -8.20 -23.05 35.77
CA GLN A 467 -9.24 -23.64 36.61
C GLN A 467 -10.65 -23.15 36.25
N ALA A 468 -10.93 -23.11 34.94
CA ALA A 468 -12.14 -22.58 34.32
C ALA A 468 -12.89 -23.66 33.51
N GLN A 469 -14.19 -23.45 33.28
CA GLN A 469 -15.07 -24.31 32.47
C GLN A 469 -15.18 -23.83 31.01
N GLY A 470 -14.95 -22.54 30.75
CA GLY A 470 -14.93 -21.92 29.43
C GLY A 470 -16.19 -21.14 29.07
N ASP A 471 -17.25 -21.21 29.86
CA ASP A 471 -18.49 -20.42 29.72
C ASP A 471 -18.45 -19.09 30.48
N GLU A 472 -17.36 -18.83 31.24
CA GLU A 472 -17.22 -17.60 32.02
C GLU A 472 -17.28 -16.36 31.12
N PRO A 473 -18.02 -15.31 31.51
CA PRO A 473 -18.20 -14.12 30.70
C PRO A 473 -16.97 -13.22 30.74
N ILE A 474 -16.27 -13.09 29.61
CA ILE A 474 -15.13 -12.17 29.44
C ILE A 474 -15.60 -10.90 28.75
N ARG A 475 -15.54 -9.77 29.47
CA ARG A 475 -15.84 -8.45 28.92
C ARG A 475 -14.64 -7.95 28.10
N LEU A 476 -14.89 -7.61 26.84
CA LEU A 476 -13.85 -7.24 25.89
C LEU A 476 -13.39 -5.79 26.04
N THR A 477 -12.09 -5.58 25.80
CA THR A 477 -11.51 -4.24 25.62
C THR A 477 -11.87 -3.68 24.23
N SER A 478 -11.55 -2.41 23.97
CA SER A 478 -11.73 -1.83 22.61
C SER A 478 -10.92 -2.58 21.55
N VAL A 479 -9.66 -2.92 21.86
CA VAL A 479 -8.76 -3.68 20.98
C VAL A 479 -9.35 -5.04 20.63
N TRP A 480 -9.90 -5.74 21.62
CA TRP A 480 -10.55 -7.03 21.39
C TRP A 480 -11.82 -6.94 20.55
N ARG A 481 -12.64 -5.91 20.78
CA ARG A 481 -13.83 -5.68 19.95
C ARG A 481 -13.47 -5.40 18.50
N GLU A 482 -12.45 -4.58 18.25
CA GLU A 482 -11.95 -4.29 16.89
C GLU A 482 -11.46 -5.58 16.21
N ALA A 483 -10.72 -6.43 16.92
CA ALA A 483 -10.21 -7.69 16.37
C ALA A 483 -11.31 -8.70 16.07
N LEU A 484 -12.28 -8.87 16.97
CA LEU A 484 -13.37 -9.84 16.78
C LEU A 484 -14.46 -9.35 15.82
N GLN A 485 -14.57 -8.04 15.57
CA GLN A 485 -15.53 -7.49 14.60
C GLN A 485 -15.28 -8.01 13.18
N VAL A 486 -14.04 -8.42 12.89
CA VAL A 486 -13.65 -9.12 11.67
C VAL A 486 -14.36 -10.48 11.54
N ILE A 487 -14.69 -11.14 12.64
CA ILE A 487 -15.19 -12.52 12.66
C ILE A 487 -16.68 -12.57 12.99
N ILE A 488 -17.07 -11.74 13.95
CA ILE A 488 -18.41 -11.65 14.52
C ILE A 488 -18.89 -10.24 14.20
N HIS A 489 -19.79 -10.12 13.23
CA HIS A 489 -20.46 -8.85 12.96
C HIS A 489 -21.09 -8.31 14.25
N ASP A 490 -20.90 -7.04 14.54
CA ASP A 490 -21.28 -6.41 15.82
C ASP A 490 -20.79 -7.17 17.06
N ALA A 491 -19.49 -7.50 17.07
CA ALA A 491 -18.84 -8.24 18.15
C ALA A 491 -19.35 -7.79 19.55
N PRO A 492 -19.93 -8.72 20.34
CA PRO A 492 -20.59 -8.36 21.59
C PRO A 492 -19.59 -7.81 22.60
N LYS A 493 -20.07 -7.04 23.58
CA LYS A 493 -19.22 -6.51 24.67
C LYS A 493 -18.64 -7.62 25.56
N THR A 494 -19.23 -8.81 25.53
CA THR A 494 -18.86 -9.95 26.36
C THR A 494 -18.94 -11.23 25.52
N VAL A 495 -17.96 -12.12 25.68
CA VAL A 495 -17.91 -13.45 25.04
C VAL A 495 -17.56 -14.51 26.09
N PRO A 496 -17.92 -15.79 25.87
CA PRO A 496 -17.42 -16.90 26.68
C PRO A 496 -15.88 -16.99 26.65
N LEU A 497 -15.25 -17.38 27.76
CA LEU A 497 -13.79 -17.54 27.86
C LEU A 497 -13.23 -18.48 26.79
N LYS A 498 -13.94 -19.56 26.44
CA LYS A 498 -13.53 -20.46 25.33
C LYS A 498 -13.44 -19.72 23.98
N THR A 499 -14.37 -18.82 23.70
CA THR A 499 -14.39 -18.01 22.46
C THR A 499 -13.27 -16.97 22.49
N PHE A 500 -13.01 -16.37 23.65
CA PHE A 500 -11.85 -15.50 23.84
C PHE A 500 -10.54 -16.25 23.54
N LEU A 501 -10.36 -17.44 24.15
CA LEU A 501 -9.17 -18.26 23.98
C LEU A 501 -9.00 -18.78 22.55
N ALA A 502 -10.09 -19.00 21.80
CA ALA A 502 -10.01 -19.40 20.40
C ALA A 502 -9.24 -18.41 19.53
N TYR A 503 -9.31 -17.12 19.86
CA TYR A 503 -8.67 -16.04 19.09
C TYR A 503 -7.57 -15.30 19.87
N ALA A 504 -7.18 -15.78 21.05
CA ALA A 504 -6.16 -15.14 21.87
C ALA A 504 -4.76 -15.60 21.49
N LYS A 505 -3.77 -14.69 21.58
CA LYS A 505 -2.37 -15.02 21.35
C LYS A 505 -1.77 -15.76 22.55
N ILE A 506 -2.09 -17.05 22.65
CA ILE A 506 -1.70 -17.94 23.76
C ILE A 506 -0.50 -18.84 23.43
N ARG A 507 0.01 -18.76 22.19
CA ARG A 507 1.21 -19.46 21.73
C ARG A 507 2.06 -18.57 20.79
N PRO A 508 3.38 -18.46 21.04
CA PRO A 508 4.05 -18.76 22.31
C PRO A 508 3.67 -17.73 23.40
N LEU A 509 4.16 -17.90 24.62
CA LEU A 509 4.10 -16.83 25.62
C LEU A 509 4.92 -15.64 25.12
N ILE A 510 4.26 -14.51 24.87
CA ILE A 510 4.97 -13.28 24.48
C ILE A 510 5.52 -12.56 25.71
N ARG A 511 6.71 -11.97 25.58
CA ARG A 511 7.42 -11.30 26.68
C ARG A 511 6.59 -10.23 27.42
N PRO A 512 5.78 -9.37 26.74
CA PRO A 512 4.92 -8.42 27.45
C PRO A 512 3.91 -9.08 28.38
N VAL A 513 3.27 -10.17 27.92
CA VAL A 513 2.35 -10.98 28.73
C VAL A 513 3.10 -11.60 29.91
N GLY A 514 4.25 -12.23 29.64
CA GLY A 514 5.09 -12.83 30.69
C GLY A 514 5.51 -11.82 31.76
N LYS A 515 5.95 -10.61 31.36
CA LYS A 515 6.29 -9.53 32.30
C LYS A 515 5.08 -9.09 33.14
N ALA A 516 3.91 -8.93 32.51
CA ALA A 516 2.70 -8.55 33.23
C ALA A 516 2.28 -9.62 34.24
N LEU A 517 2.30 -10.89 33.84
CA LEU A 517 2.05 -12.03 34.73
C LEU A 517 3.05 -12.06 35.90
N LEU A 518 4.34 -11.83 35.63
CA LEU A 518 5.39 -11.76 36.66
C LEU A 518 5.14 -10.60 37.64
N SER A 519 4.77 -9.42 37.14
CA SER A 519 4.48 -8.26 37.99
C SER A 519 3.31 -8.51 38.94
N LEU A 520 2.28 -9.23 38.47
CA LEU A 520 1.08 -9.57 39.25
C LEU A 520 1.32 -10.70 40.26
N SER A 521 2.05 -11.74 39.85
CA SER A 521 2.24 -12.98 40.63
C SER A 521 3.50 -13.01 41.48
N ARG A 522 4.52 -12.23 41.11
CA ARG A 522 5.89 -12.32 41.65
C ARG A 522 6.51 -13.71 41.53
N SER A 523 6.09 -14.46 40.50
CA SER A 523 6.53 -15.85 40.33
C SER A 523 8.04 -15.98 40.07
N LYS A 524 8.71 -16.85 40.83
CA LYS A 524 10.16 -17.10 40.71
C LYS A 524 10.46 -17.92 39.45
N ARG A 525 9.65 -18.94 39.16
CA ARG A 525 9.76 -19.75 37.94
C ARG A 525 9.58 -18.90 36.68
N LEU A 526 8.58 -18.04 36.64
CA LEU A 526 8.35 -17.15 35.50
C LEU A 526 9.46 -16.10 35.36
N TYR A 527 9.99 -15.57 36.47
CA TYR A 527 11.15 -14.69 36.46
C TYR A 527 12.36 -15.37 35.78
N ALA A 528 12.73 -16.57 36.23
CA ALA A 528 13.87 -17.31 35.69
C ALA A 528 13.72 -17.58 34.17
N LEU A 529 12.52 -17.95 33.73
CA LEU A 529 12.21 -18.19 32.32
C LEU A 529 12.37 -16.94 31.46
N LEU A 530 11.91 -15.77 31.93
CA LEU A 530 12.04 -14.50 31.22
C LEU A 530 13.48 -13.97 31.19
N GLU A 531 14.25 -14.22 32.26
CA GLU A 531 15.68 -13.88 32.31
C GLU A 531 16.48 -14.72 31.31
N GLN A 532 16.16 -16.02 31.19
CA GLN A 532 16.79 -16.93 30.23
C GLN A 532 16.28 -16.79 28.80
N ARG A 533 15.35 -15.87 28.54
CA ARG A 533 14.73 -15.63 27.22
C ARG A 533 13.99 -16.85 26.65
N GLN A 534 13.47 -17.72 27.52
CA GLN A 534 12.83 -18.99 27.15
C GLN A 534 11.30 -18.87 26.96
N GLU A 535 10.73 -17.68 26.94
CA GLU A 535 9.28 -17.46 26.77
C GLU A 535 8.71 -18.07 25.48
N ASP A 536 9.53 -18.23 24.45
CA ASP A 536 9.13 -18.86 23.20
C ASP A 536 9.08 -20.39 23.23
N GLN A 537 9.56 -21.02 24.31
CA GLN A 537 9.51 -22.48 24.53
C GLN A 537 8.23 -22.94 25.23
N VAL A 538 7.47 -22.00 25.78
CA VAL A 538 6.27 -22.26 26.57
C VAL A 538 5.04 -21.59 25.97
N GLU A 539 3.88 -22.09 26.36
CA GLU A 539 2.57 -21.53 26.03
C GLU A 539 1.95 -20.87 27.26
N LEU A 540 0.86 -20.13 27.07
CA LEU A 540 0.24 -19.40 28.17
C LEU A 540 -0.21 -20.32 29.32
N TRP A 541 -0.71 -21.52 28.99
CA TRP A 541 -1.12 -22.50 30.01
C TRP A 541 0.05 -23.00 30.86
N ASP A 542 1.26 -23.15 30.30
CA ASP A 542 2.46 -23.50 31.05
C ASP A 542 2.77 -22.42 32.10
N ALA A 543 2.63 -21.15 31.73
CA ALA A 543 2.82 -20.03 32.65
C ALA A 543 1.78 -20.05 33.77
N PHE A 544 0.50 -20.27 33.45
CA PHE A 544 -0.56 -20.37 34.47
C PHE A 544 -0.35 -21.54 35.43
N GLU A 545 0.12 -22.69 34.96
CA GLU A 545 0.50 -23.81 35.83
C GLU A 545 1.68 -23.46 36.75
N MET A 546 2.68 -22.72 36.27
CA MET A 546 3.77 -22.22 37.12
C MET A 546 3.24 -21.29 38.23
N LEU A 547 2.30 -20.40 37.89
CA LEU A 547 1.68 -19.50 38.85
C LEU A 547 0.87 -20.27 39.90
N ALA A 548 0.05 -21.22 39.46
CA ALA A 548 -0.77 -22.05 40.35
C ALA A 548 0.10 -22.90 41.29
N ALA A 549 1.21 -23.47 40.79
CA ALA A 549 2.17 -24.22 41.60
C ALA A 549 2.89 -23.35 42.65
N GLU A 550 2.97 -22.03 42.43
CA GLU A 550 3.48 -21.05 43.39
C GLU A 550 2.35 -20.35 44.18
N ASN A 551 1.18 -21.00 44.29
CA ASN A 551 0.01 -20.58 45.07
C ASN A 551 -0.64 -19.25 44.63
N TYR A 552 -0.44 -18.82 43.37
CA TYR A 552 -1.19 -17.70 42.82
C TYR A 552 -2.59 -18.14 42.37
N ASP A 553 -3.63 -17.37 42.74
CA ASP A 553 -5.01 -17.63 42.31
C ASP A 553 -5.23 -17.20 40.86
N VAL A 554 -5.03 -18.14 39.93
CA VAL A 554 -5.23 -17.96 38.49
C VAL A 554 -6.68 -17.60 38.11
N LYS A 555 -7.67 -17.85 38.97
CA LYS A 555 -9.07 -17.48 38.69
C LYS A 555 -9.29 -15.97 38.64
N ARG A 556 -8.39 -15.21 39.24
CA ARG A 556 -8.42 -13.74 39.18
C ARG A 556 -8.40 -13.22 37.75
N PHE A 557 -7.73 -13.92 36.83
CA PHE A 557 -7.58 -13.43 35.46
C PHE A 557 -8.89 -13.33 34.69
N TRP A 558 -9.82 -14.27 34.90
CA TRP A 558 -11.14 -14.25 34.25
C TRP A 558 -12.25 -13.63 35.10
N LYS A 559 -12.03 -13.42 36.41
CA LYS A 559 -12.95 -12.68 37.29
C LYS A 559 -12.77 -11.16 37.23
N ALA A 560 -11.59 -10.69 36.85
CA ALA A 560 -11.25 -9.27 36.83
C ALA A 560 -11.99 -8.50 35.71
N ALA A 561 -12.47 -7.32 36.05
CA ALA A 561 -13.10 -6.37 35.14
C ALA A 561 -12.08 -5.81 34.12
N PRO A 562 -12.51 -5.38 32.91
CA PRO A 562 -11.59 -5.06 31.81
C PRO A 562 -10.64 -3.87 32.05
N TRP A 563 -10.90 -3.03 33.07
CA TRP A 563 -10.00 -1.94 33.47
C TRP A 563 -8.97 -2.36 34.54
N GLU A 564 -9.15 -3.51 35.18
CA GLU A 564 -8.21 -4.05 36.17
C GLU A 564 -6.97 -4.63 35.50
N ALA A 565 -5.84 -4.60 36.20
CA ALA A 565 -4.56 -5.06 35.65
C ALA A 565 -4.55 -6.58 35.40
N GLU A 566 -5.32 -7.32 36.20
CA GLU A 566 -5.47 -8.76 36.16
C GLU A 566 -6.37 -9.25 35.02
N SER A 567 -7.13 -8.38 34.35
CA SER A 567 -8.06 -8.85 33.31
C SER A 567 -7.33 -9.57 32.19
N ILE A 568 -7.73 -10.82 31.90
CA ILE A 568 -7.14 -11.59 30.79
C ILE A 568 -7.29 -10.88 29.45
N ALA A 569 -8.37 -10.11 29.25
CA ALA A 569 -8.61 -9.31 28.05
C ALA A 569 -7.67 -8.09 27.92
N ARG A 570 -7.02 -7.68 29.01
CA ARG A 570 -5.97 -6.66 29.02
C ARG A 570 -4.57 -7.26 28.92
N LEU A 571 -4.36 -8.41 29.54
CA LEU A 571 -3.08 -9.11 29.55
C LEU A 571 -2.78 -9.73 28.19
N VAL A 572 -3.73 -10.50 27.64
CA VAL A 572 -3.53 -11.33 26.45
C VAL A 572 -4.13 -10.61 25.23
N PRO A 573 -3.32 -10.25 24.23
CA PRO A 573 -3.84 -9.65 23.01
C PRO A 573 -4.54 -10.69 22.12
N PRO A 574 -5.42 -10.25 21.20
CA PRO A 574 -5.93 -11.11 20.15
C PRO A 574 -4.80 -11.61 19.25
N GLU A 575 -5.03 -12.73 18.56
CA GLU A 575 -4.18 -13.18 17.47
C GLU A 575 -4.16 -12.16 16.34
N HIS A 576 -3.14 -12.28 15.48
CA HIS A 576 -3.01 -11.44 14.30
C HIS A 576 -3.22 -12.24 13.02
N PHE A 577 -3.59 -11.55 11.95
CA PHE A 577 -3.55 -12.13 10.61
C PHE A 577 -2.13 -12.63 10.31
N ARG A 578 -2.00 -13.93 10.04
CA ARG A 578 -0.75 -14.52 9.56
C ARG A 578 -0.76 -14.53 8.05
N VAL A 579 0.25 -13.88 7.47
CA VAL A 579 0.32 -13.64 6.02
C VAL A 579 1.06 -14.78 5.32
N TYR A 580 0.49 -15.27 4.22
CA TYR A 580 1.05 -16.29 3.33
C TYR A 580 1.04 -15.78 1.89
N SER A 581 2.14 -15.91 1.16
CA SER A 581 2.17 -15.55 -0.27
C SER A 581 1.30 -16.52 -1.07
N ILE A 582 0.40 -16.00 -1.91
CA ILE A 582 -0.54 -16.80 -2.71
C ILE A 582 0.24 -17.59 -3.77
N SER A 583 -0.09 -18.87 -3.95
CA SER A 583 0.60 -19.79 -4.87
C SER A 583 -0.17 -20.16 -6.13
N SER A 584 -1.26 -19.46 -6.42
CA SER A 584 -2.01 -19.58 -7.66
C SER A 584 -2.02 -18.25 -8.42
N ALA A 585 -2.12 -18.32 -9.75
CA ALA A 585 -2.62 -17.18 -10.53
C ALA A 585 -4.15 -17.05 -10.32
N PRO A 586 -4.73 -15.84 -10.35
CA PRO A 586 -6.18 -15.70 -10.36
C PRO A 586 -6.77 -16.31 -11.63
N LYS A 587 -7.80 -17.15 -11.49
CA LYS A 587 -8.56 -17.70 -12.61
C LYS A 587 -10.01 -17.25 -12.49
N VAL A 588 -10.43 -16.37 -13.39
CA VAL A 588 -11.81 -15.89 -13.49
C VAL A 588 -12.39 -16.46 -14.78
N ALA A 589 -13.43 -17.29 -14.68
CA ALA A 589 -14.08 -17.86 -15.86
C ALA A 589 -14.97 -16.81 -16.55
N ALA A 590 -15.31 -17.05 -17.82
CA ALA A 590 -16.21 -16.16 -18.55
C ALA A 590 -17.57 -16.04 -17.82
N GLY A 591 -17.97 -14.82 -17.51
CA GLY A 591 -19.21 -14.52 -16.76
C GLY A 591 -19.04 -14.45 -15.24
N ASP A 592 -17.87 -14.81 -14.69
CA ASP A 592 -17.57 -14.60 -13.27
C ASP A 592 -16.92 -13.23 -13.06
N HIS A 593 -17.11 -12.66 -11.87
CA HIS A 593 -16.46 -11.41 -11.46
C HIS A 593 -15.17 -11.67 -10.68
N THR A 594 -15.14 -12.73 -9.88
CA THR A 594 -14.07 -13.03 -8.91
C THR A 594 -13.53 -14.45 -9.06
N PRO A 595 -12.25 -14.71 -8.69
CA PRO A 595 -11.73 -16.08 -8.62
C PRO A 595 -12.52 -16.91 -7.62
N LYS A 596 -12.77 -18.18 -7.96
CA LYS A 596 -13.49 -19.15 -7.11
C LYS A 596 -12.57 -20.01 -6.24
N GLU A 597 -11.28 -20.00 -6.53
CA GLU A 597 -10.27 -20.82 -5.87
C GLU A 597 -8.98 -20.02 -5.66
N LEU A 598 -8.30 -20.25 -4.53
CA LEU A 598 -7.01 -19.65 -4.20
C LEU A 598 -6.11 -20.68 -3.49
N HIS A 599 -4.83 -20.74 -3.89
CA HIS A 599 -3.88 -21.71 -3.34
C HIS A 599 -2.85 -21.02 -2.43
N LEU A 600 -2.45 -21.73 -1.38
CA LEU A 600 -1.32 -21.37 -0.51
C LEU A 600 -0.31 -22.52 -0.45
N THR A 601 0.99 -22.20 -0.41
CA THR A 601 2.04 -23.16 -0.04
C THR A 601 2.41 -22.94 1.43
N VAL A 602 2.00 -23.86 2.30
CA VAL A 602 2.11 -23.73 3.76
C VAL A 602 3.17 -24.68 4.31
N GLY A 603 4.22 -24.12 4.88
CA GLY A 603 5.14 -24.88 5.74
C GLY A 603 4.53 -25.08 7.13
N ARG A 604 4.18 -26.31 7.48
CA ARG A 604 3.67 -26.65 8.80
C ARG A 604 4.78 -26.51 9.84
N LEU A 605 4.62 -25.58 10.77
CA LEU A 605 5.57 -25.37 11.86
C LEU A 605 5.30 -26.37 12.97
N THR A 606 6.20 -27.34 13.14
CA THR A 606 6.28 -28.22 14.31
C THR A 606 7.70 -28.27 14.82
N PHE A 607 7.88 -28.21 16.13
CA PHE A 607 9.18 -28.32 16.77
C PHE A 607 9.05 -28.97 18.15
N LYS A 608 10.15 -29.49 18.69
CA LYS A 608 10.21 -29.92 20.08
C LYS A 608 10.76 -28.76 20.90
N SER A 609 10.03 -28.31 21.94
CA SER A 609 10.53 -27.28 22.84
C SER A 609 11.78 -27.79 23.56
N GLN A 610 12.65 -26.87 23.97
CA GLN A 610 13.73 -27.23 24.89
C GLN A 610 13.19 -27.44 26.31
N PRO A 611 13.89 -28.19 27.18
CA PRO A 611 13.55 -28.26 28.59
C PRO A 611 13.64 -26.85 29.23
N THR A 612 12.65 -26.48 30.03
CA THR A 612 12.60 -25.18 30.72
C THR A 612 12.34 -25.38 32.20
N GLY A 613 13.33 -25.09 33.04
CA GLY A 613 13.27 -25.40 34.48
C GLY A 613 13.06 -26.90 34.71
N GLU A 614 11.99 -27.25 35.41
CA GLU A 614 11.60 -28.66 35.69
C GLU A 614 10.78 -29.29 34.54
N ARG A 615 10.40 -28.55 33.49
CA ARG A 615 9.59 -29.09 32.39
C ARG A 615 10.46 -29.76 31.33
N GLU A 616 10.06 -30.96 30.95
CA GLU A 616 10.65 -31.69 29.84
C GLU A 616 10.30 -31.09 28.47
N ALA A 617 11.07 -31.48 27.47
CA ALA A 617 10.89 -31.09 26.08
C ALA A 617 9.62 -31.68 25.47
N MET A 618 8.70 -30.83 25.01
CA MET A 618 7.38 -31.24 24.48
C MET A 618 7.20 -30.87 23.01
N PRO A 619 6.38 -31.60 22.24
CA PRO A 619 6.01 -31.20 20.89
C PRO A 619 5.19 -29.90 20.91
N ARG A 620 5.53 -28.97 20.03
CA ARG A 620 4.90 -27.65 19.83
C ARG A 620 4.59 -27.46 18.34
N GLN A 621 3.60 -26.63 18.05
CA GLN A 621 3.20 -26.33 16.67
C GLN A 621 2.72 -24.90 16.48
N GLY A 622 2.92 -24.30 15.31
CA GLY A 622 2.45 -22.93 15.05
C GLY A 622 0.93 -22.82 14.91
N THR A 623 0.32 -21.77 15.47
CA THR A 623 -1.14 -21.55 15.46
C THR A 623 -1.72 -21.55 14.04
N ALA A 624 -1.29 -20.62 13.18
CA ALA A 624 -1.86 -20.48 11.83
C ALA A 624 -1.55 -21.65 10.89
N SER A 625 -0.30 -22.14 10.88
CA SER A 625 0.07 -23.27 10.03
C SER A 625 -0.59 -24.59 10.47
N GLY A 626 -0.79 -24.77 11.79
CA GLY A 626 -1.57 -25.88 12.33
C GLY A 626 -3.05 -25.74 11.98
N TYR A 627 -3.63 -24.55 12.14
CA TYR A 627 -5.02 -24.27 11.79
C TYR A 627 -5.34 -24.59 10.32
N LEU A 628 -4.49 -24.15 9.38
CA LEU A 628 -4.68 -24.43 7.95
C LEU A 628 -4.55 -25.92 7.62
N VAL A 629 -3.52 -26.59 8.14
CA VAL A 629 -3.18 -27.98 7.75
C VAL A 629 -4.02 -29.02 8.50
N GLN A 630 -4.35 -28.78 9.76
CA GLN A 630 -5.02 -29.75 10.64
C GLN A 630 -6.43 -29.37 11.09
N GLY A 631 -6.94 -28.18 10.77
CA GLY A 631 -8.25 -27.73 11.25
C GLY A 631 -9.31 -28.84 11.17
N GLU A 632 -10.08 -29.03 12.23
CA GLU A 632 -10.93 -30.23 12.39
C GLU A 632 -12.13 -30.23 11.44
N ASP A 633 -12.65 -29.05 11.09
CA ASP A 633 -13.79 -28.87 10.21
C ASP A 633 -13.39 -28.15 8.91
N PRO A 634 -13.27 -28.86 7.77
CA PRO A 634 -13.06 -28.24 6.46
C PRO A 634 -14.13 -27.22 6.06
N ALA A 635 -15.36 -27.34 6.57
CA ALA A 635 -16.47 -26.46 6.25
C ALA A 635 -16.47 -25.15 7.06
N ALA A 636 -15.64 -25.06 8.11
CA ALA A 636 -15.57 -23.87 8.95
C ALA A 636 -15.04 -22.66 8.16
N PRO A 637 -15.70 -21.49 8.24
CA PRO A 637 -15.24 -20.27 7.59
C PRO A 637 -13.93 -19.79 8.21
N ILE A 638 -12.96 -19.48 7.36
CA ILE A 638 -11.66 -18.92 7.70
C ILE A 638 -11.71 -17.43 7.39
N PRO A 639 -11.62 -16.53 8.39
CA PRO A 639 -11.53 -15.10 8.13
C PRO A 639 -10.20 -14.77 7.46
N VAL A 640 -10.27 -14.05 6.34
CA VAL A 640 -9.12 -13.70 5.53
C VAL A 640 -9.10 -12.23 5.16
N ARG A 641 -7.89 -11.76 4.84
CA ARG A 641 -7.68 -10.43 4.29
C ARG A 641 -6.61 -10.50 3.21
N ASN A 642 -6.87 -9.89 2.05
CA ASN A 642 -5.83 -9.76 1.03
C ASN A 642 -4.82 -8.67 1.43
N PHE A 643 -3.54 -8.94 1.24
CA PHE A 643 -2.42 -8.03 1.42
C PHE A 643 -1.64 -7.97 0.12
N ARG A 644 -1.68 -6.80 -0.54
CA ARG A 644 -0.93 -6.55 -1.77
C ARG A 644 0.40 -5.86 -1.47
N PRO A 645 1.55 -6.52 -1.67
CA PRO A 645 2.83 -5.82 -1.62
C PRO A 645 2.87 -4.78 -2.76
N SER A 646 3.37 -3.58 -2.47
CA SER A 646 3.38 -2.47 -3.43
C SER A 646 4.21 -2.75 -4.69
N ARG A 647 5.30 -3.53 -4.54
CA ARG A 647 6.26 -3.79 -5.62
C ARG A 647 6.40 -5.28 -5.98
N PHE A 648 5.79 -6.22 -5.27
CA PHE A 648 6.01 -7.66 -5.53
C PHE A 648 4.96 -8.23 -6.50
N ASN A 649 4.97 -7.76 -7.76
CA ASN A 649 4.03 -8.17 -8.80
C ASN A 649 4.80 -8.45 -10.10
N LEU A 650 4.14 -9.08 -11.08
CA LEU A 650 4.71 -9.27 -12.42
C LEU A 650 4.96 -7.90 -13.11
N PRO A 651 5.90 -7.84 -14.07
CA PRO A 651 6.13 -6.63 -14.87
C PRO A 651 4.90 -6.28 -15.72
N ASP A 652 4.64 -4.99 -15.93
CA ASP A 652 3.57 -4.53 -16.81
C ASP A 652 3.82 -4.92 -18.29
N ASP A 653 5.09 -4.94 -18.72
CA ASP A 653 5.50 -5.47 -20.02
C ASP A 653 5.78 -7.00 -19.89
N PRO A 654 4.89 -7.87 -20.41
CA PRO A 654 5.02 -9.32 -20.26
C PRO A 654 6.27 -9.88 -20.94
N GLU A 655 6.84 -9.20 -21.94
CA GLU A 655 8.04 -9.63 -22.66
C GLU A 655 9.32 -9.53 -21.79
N ARG A 656 9.25 -8.81 -20.67
CA ARG A 656 10.38 -8.65 -19.75
C ARG A 656 10.73 -10.00 -19.12
N PRO A 657 12.01 -10.41 -19.10
CA PRO A 657 12.40 -11.65 -18.44
C PRO A 657 12.24 -11.52 -16.92
N ILE A 658 11.88 -12.62 -16.26
CA ILE A 658 11.83 -12.69 -14.81
C ILE A 658 12.79 -13.76 -14.27
N VAL A 659 13.48 -13.44 -13.18
CA VAL A 659 14.36 -14.34 -12.45
C VAL A 659 13.87 -14.47 -11.02
N MET A 660 13.60 -15.69 -10.58
CA MET A 660 12.94 -16.01 -9.33
C MET A 660 13.89 -16.86 -8.48
N PHE A 661 14.11 -16.48 -7.22
CA PHE A 661 14.96 -17.19 -6.28
C PHE A 661 14.11 -17.66 -5.09
N ALA A 662 13.97 -18.97 -4.94
CA ALA A 662 13.09 -19.60 -3.96
C ALA A 662 13.87 -20.44 -2.95
N GLY A 663 13.64 -20.20 -1.66
CA GLY A 663 14.11 -21.09 -0.59
C GLY A 663 12.95 -21.91 -0.01
N GLY A 664 12.88 -23.21 -0.32
CA GLY A 664 11.81 -24.10 0.17
C GLY A 664 10.40 -23.57 -0.14
N THR A 665 9.62 -23.23 0.89
CA THR A 665 8.26 -22.65 0.73
C THR A 665 8.25 -21.29 0.04
N GLY A 666 9.42 -20.65 -0.13
CA GLY A 666 9.58 -19.45 -0.95
C GLY A 666 9.22 -19.65 -2.43
N ILE A 667 8.97 -20.88 -2.90
CA ILE A 667 8.40 -21.13 -4.23
C ILE A 667 6.97 -20.59 -4.39
N SER A 668 6.26 -20.33 -3.26
CA SER A 668 4.84 -20.01 -3.23
C SER A 668 4.42 -18.99 -4.30
N PRO A 669 4.90 -17.72 -4.28
CA PRO A 669 4.45 -16.74 -5.27
C PRO A 669 4.85 -17.08 -6.72
N PHE A 670 5.97 -17.79 -6.90
CA PHE A 670 6.51 -18.10 -8.22
C PHE A 670 5.70 -19.15 -8.96
N ARG A 671 5.02 -20.05 -8.23
CA ARG A 671 4.02 -20.93 -8.84
C ARG A 671 2.91 -20.11 -9.51
N GLY A 672 2.42 -19.06 -8.85
CA GLY A 672 1.42 -18.16 -9.43
C GLY A 672 1.97 -17.34 -10.60
N PHE A 673 3.20 -16.84 -10.52
CA PHE A 673 3.84 -16.11 -11.62
C PHE A 673 3.97 -16.96 -12.88
N VAL A 674 4.49 -18.19 -12.76
CA VAL A 674 4.65 -19.08 -13.92
C VAL A 674 3.29 -19.52 -14.46
N GLN A 675 2.29 -19.78 -13.61
CA GLN A 675 0.93 -20.08 -14.06
C GLN A 675 0.33 -18.96 -14.92
N GLN A 676 0.50 -17.71 -14.49
CA GLN A 676 -0.01 -16.57 -15.25
C GLN A 676 0.76 -16.41 -16.57
N ARG A 677 2.09 -16.44 -16.53
CA ARG A 677 2.93 -16.21 -17.71
C ARG A 677 2.87 -17.35 -18.72
N ALA A 678 2.71 -18.60 -18.30
CA ALA A 678 2.49 -19.73 -19.20
C ALA A 678 1.15 -19.64 -19.95
N ALA A 679 0.19 -18.83 -19.47
CA ALA A 679 -1.06 -18.55 -20.16
C ALA A 679 -0.98 -17.32 -21.10
N GLU A 680 0.12 -16.56 -21.07
CA GLU A 680 0.33 -15.35 -21.88
C GLU A 680 1.19 -15.68 -23.11
N ALA A 681 0.71 -15.34 -24.31
CA ALA A 681 1.37 -15.72 -25.56
C ALA A 681 2.72 -15.01 -25.80
N ASN A 682 2.92 -13.82 -25.20
CA ASN A 682 4.11 -12.99 -25.36
C ASN A 682 4.96 -12.92 -24.07
N ALA A 683 4.81 -13.88 -23.17
CA ALA A 683 5.62 -13.91 -21.95
C ALA A 683 7.10 -14.08 -22.28
N GLY A 684 7.93 -13.18 -21.75
CA GLY A 684 9.37 -13.31 -21.78
C GLY A 684 9.87 -14.50 -20.94
N PRO A 685 11.19 -14.79 -20.97
CA PRO A 685 11.76 -15.93 -20.25
C PRO A 685 11.46 -15.93 -18.75
N ASN A 686 11.03 -17.09 -18.23
CA ASN A 686 10.90 -17.34 -16.79
C ASN A 686 12.05 -18.21 -16.29
N TRP A 687 12.78 -17.75 -15.28
CA TRP A 687 13.90 -18.50 -14.72
C TRP A 687 13.79 -18.67 -13.20
N LEU A 688 13.61 -19.90 -12.73
CA LEU A 688 13.55 -20.24 -11.30
C LEU A 688 14.85 -20.89 -10.82
N PHE A 689 15.42 -20.32 -9.77
CA PHE A 689 16.46 -20.92 -8.93
C PHE A 689 15.84 -21.36 -7.60
N LEU A 690 15.88 -22.66 -7.32
CA LEU A 690 15.25 -23.27 -6.14
C LEU A 690 16.30 -23.91 -5.23
N GLY A 691 16.33 -23.51 -3.96
CA GLY A 691 17.14 -24.13 -2.92
C GLY A 691 16.31 -25.10 -2.06
N VAL A 692 16.68 -26.38 -2.05
CA VAL A 692 16.05 -27.43 -1.24
C VAL A 692 17.10 -28.37 -0.62
N ARG A 693 16.65 -29.34 0.19
CA ARG A 693 17.56 -30.30 0.83
C ARG A 693 17.90 -31.46 -0.12
N THR A 694 16.87 -32.08 -0.68
CA THR A 694 16.95 -33.23 -1.59
C THR A 694 15.97 -33.09 -2.75
N LEU A 695 16.02 -33.99 -3.74
CA LEU A 695 14.99 -34.05 -4.79
C LEU A 695 13.57 -34.24 -4.21
N ALA A 696 13.40 -35.05 -3.16
CA ALA A 696 12.09 -35.32 -2.55
C ALA A 696 11.45 -34.07 -1.91
N ASP A 697 12.25 -33.06 -1.58
CA ASP A 697 11.80 -31.79 -1.02
C ASP A 697 11.39 -30.76 -2.09
N VAL A 698 11.58 -31.03 -3.38
CA VAL A 698 11.14 -30.14 -4.47
C VAL A 698 9.60 -30.12 -4.51
N PRO A 699 8.96 -28.95 -4.28
CA PRO A 699 7.50 -28.84 -4.36
C PRO A 699 7.01 -28.83 -5.82
N TYR A 700 5.79 -29.32 -6.04
CA TYR A 700 5.09 -29.26 -7.33
C TYR A 700 5.88 -29.86 -8.51
N GLN A 701 6.62 -30.96 -8.28
CA GLN A 701 7.52 -31.54 -9.30
C GLN A 701 6.84 -31.79 -10.65
N ALA A 702 5.59 -32.28 -10.65
CA ALA A 702 4.86 -32.55 -11.89
C ALA A 702 4.59 -31.26 -12.69
N GLU A 703 4.15 -30.20 -12.04
CA GLU A 703 3.93 -28.88 -12.68
C GLU A 703 5.25 -28.31 -13.20
N LEU A 704 6.32 -28.37 -12.39
CA LEU A 704 7.64 -27.87 -12.79
C LEU A 704 8.19 -28.63 -14.00
N LYS A 705 8.06 -29.96 -14.05
CA LYS A 705 8.48 -30.77 -15.21
C LYS A 705 7.70 -30.39 -16.47
N ALA A 706 6.39 -30.17 -16.35
CA ALA A 706 5.56 -29.76 -17.47
C ALA A 706 6.01 -28.41 -18.06
N TRP A 707 6.20 -27.39 -17.21
CA TRP A 707 6.65 -26.06 -17.67
C TRP A 707 8.07 -26.07 -18.24
N VAL A 708 8.98 -26.88 -17.68
CA VAL A 708 10.32 -27.04 -18.27
C VAL A 708 10.23 -27.73 -19.63
N GLY A 709 9.40 -28.77 -19.77
CA GLY A 709 9.20 -29.48 -21.03
C GLY A 709 8.54 -28.65 -22.12
N GLN A 710 7.68 -27.70 -21.75
CA GLN A 710 7.01 -26.75 -22.65
C GLN A 710 7.89 -25.57 -23.04
N GLY A 711 9.00 -25.33 -22.32
CA GLY A 711 9.87 -24.17 -22.50
C GLY A 711 9.41 -22.92 -21.73
N ASP A 712 8.30 -23.01 -21.00
CA ASP A 712 7.77 -21.91 -20.18
C ASP A 712 8.65 -21.59 -18.98
N LEU A 713 9.48 -22.54 -18.53
CA LEU A 713 10.34 -22.38 -17.35
C LEU A 713 11.76 -22.91 -17.56
N LYS A 714 12.77 -22.07 -17.30
CA LYS A 714 14.13 -22.52 -17.03
C LYS A 714 14.29 -22.79 -15.53
N LEU A 715 14.62 -24.02 -15.15
CA LEU A 715 14.78 -24.43 -13.75
C LEU A 715 16.25 -24.71 -13.40
N ARG A 716 16.67 -24.24 -12.22
CA ARG A 716 17.94 -24.54 -11.57
C ARG A 716 17.67 -24.91 -10.12
N VAL A 717 18.16 -26.05 -9.66
CA VAL A 717 17.93 -26.53 -8.29
C VAL A 717 19.26 -26.77 -7.58
N ALA A 718 19.40 -26.18 -6.39
CA ALA A 718 20.52 -26.39 -5.49
C ALA A 718 20.11 -27.35 -4.36
N PHE A 719 20.82 -28.46 -4.24
CA PHE A 719 20.63 -29.42 -3.15
C PHE A 719 21.66 -29.18 -2.04
N SER A 720 21.17 -28.83 -0.85
CA SER A 720 22.04 -28.58 0.32
C SER A 720 22.54 -29.86 0.98
N ARG A 721 21.90 -31.02 0.74
CA ARG A 721 22.28 -32.30 1.36
C ARG A 721 22.79 -33.36 0.39
N GLU A 722 22.62 -33.17 -0.92
CA GLU A 722 22.98 -34.12 -1.98
C GLU A 722 24.06 -33.54 -2.90
N ALA A 723 25.08 -34.34 -3.23
CA ALA A 723 26.15 -33.94 -4.15
C ALA A 723 25.75 -34.26 -5.60
N GLN A 724 24.64 -33.69 -6.04
CA GLN A 724 24.02 -33.96 -7.34
C GLN A 724 23.58 -32.66 -7.99
N ARG A 725 23.48 -32.67 -9.32
CA ARG A 725 22.93 -31.60 -10.14
C ARG A 725 21.65 -32.09 -10.80
N LEU A 726 20.60 -31.27 -10.77
CA LEU A 726 19.37 -31.55 -11.50
C LEU A 726 19.51 -31.12 -12.95
N THR A 727 19.31 -32.05 -13.87
CA THR A 727 19.15 -31.80 -15.31
C THR A 727 17.77 -32.26 -15.76
N PHE A 728 17.38 -31.85 -16.97
CA PHE A 728 16.13 -32.25 -17.58
C PHE A 728 16.43 -32.99 -18.88
N ASP A 729 15.96 -34.23 -19.00
CA ASP A 729 16.11 -35.04 -20.20
C ASP A 729 14.81 -35.82 -20.45
N ARG A 730 14.39 -35.87 -21.73
CA ARG A 730 13.18 -36.58 -22.20
C ARG A 730 11.91 -36.34 -21.36
N GLY A 731 11.71 -35.12 -20.87
CA GLY A 731 10.51 -34.77 -20.11
C GLY A 731 10.58 -35.07 -18.61
N ASP A 732 11.73 -35.53 -18.09
CA ASP A 732 11.88 -35.88 -16.69
C ASP A 732 13.14 -35.28 -16.05
N PHE A 733 13.13 -35.25 -14.71
CA PHE A 733 14.26 -34.86 -13.89
C PHE A 733 15.31 -35.98 -13.84
N VAL A 734 16.53 -35.65 -14.22
CA VAL A 734 17.68 -36.55 -14.16
C VAL A 734 18.70 -35.97 -13.19
N LEU A 735 19.18 -36.81 -12.27
CA LEU A 735 20.24 -36.43 -11.34
C LEU A 735 21.58 -36.86 -11.91
N THR A 736 22.49 -35.90 -12.08
CA THR A 736 23.89 -36.16 -12.46
C THR A 736 24.81 -35.86 -11.28
N PRO A 737 26.04 -36.42 -11.24
CA PRO A 737 27.03 -36.02 -10.24
C PRO A 737 27.26 -34.51 -10.23
N GLY A 738 27.41 -33.93 -9.04
CA GLY A 738 27.61 -32.50 -8.85
C GLY A 738 28.19 -32.19 -7.47
N SER A 739 28.03 -30.95 -7.01
CA SER A 739 28.43 -30.52 -5.68
C SER A 739 27.20 -30.21 -4.82
N LYS A 740 27.33 -30.41 -3.50
CA LYS A 740 26.37 -29.83 -2.56
C LYS A 740 26.49 -28.32 -2.64
N GLY A 741 25.37 -27.61 -2.62
CA GLY A 741 25.42 -26.16 -2.75
C GLY A 741 24.12 -25.46 -2.39
N TYR A 742 24.23 -24.15 -2.33
CA TYR A 742 23.10 -23.24 -2.22
C TYR A 742 22.91 -22.52 -3.56
N VAL A 743 21.81 -21.78 -3.67
CA VAL A 743 21.43 -21.10 -4.92
C VAL A 743 22.50 -20.13 -5.40
N ASP A 744 23.21 -19.46 -4.50
CA ASP A 744 24.26 -18.50 -4.86
C ASP A 744 25.44 -19.16 -5.60
N HIS A 745 25.78 -20.42 -5.28
CA HIS A 745 26.78 -21.18 -6.04
C HIS A 745 26.35 -21.43 -7.50
N LEU A 746 25.04 -21.49 -7.77
CA LEU A 746 24.53 -21.67 -9.13
C LEU A 746 24.63 -20.39 -9.97
N LEU A 747 24.75 -19.22 -9.31
CA LEU A 747 24.86 -17.93 -10.01
C LEU A 747 26.27 -17.72 -10.58
N ASP A 748 27.26 -18.41 -10.01
CA ASP A 748 28.65 -18.37 -10.45
C ASP A 748 28.93 -19.33 -11.63
N ASP A 749 27.97 -20.17 -12.03
CA ASP A 749 28.08 -21.12 -13.16
C ASP A 749 28.34 -20.37 -14.48
N GLU A 750 29.40 -20.76 -15.19
CA GLU A 750 29.85 -20.10 -16.42
C GLU A 750 28.81 -20.10 -17.55
N ALA A 751 27.88 -21.06 -17.56
CA ALA A 751 26.80 -21.11 -18.55
C ALA A 751 25.66 -20.13 -18.23
N ASP A 752 25.46 -19.78 -16.96
CA ASP A 752 24.31 -19.01 -16.50
C ASP A 752 24.66 -17.52 -16.26
N ALA A 753 25.86 -17.23 -15.75
CA ALA A 753 26.30 -15.87 -15.41
C ALA A 753 26.21 -14.84 -16.57
N PRO A 754 26.56 -15.15 -17.84
CA PRO A 754 26.42 -14.19 -18.94
C PRO A 754 24.96 -13.81 -19.23
N THR A 755 24.03 -14.77 -19.08
CA THR A 755 22.59 -14.50 -19.29
C THR A 755 22.03 -13.68 -18.13
N LEU A 756 22.42 -14.00 -16.88
CA LEU A 756 22.07 -13.21 -15.70
C LEU A 756 22.52 -11.75 -15.86
N TRP A 757 23.75 -11.53 -16.33
CA TRP A 757 24.26 -10.17 -16.58
C TRP A 757 23.41 -9.39 -17.58
N ARG A 758 23.07 -10.00 -18.72
CA ARG A 758 22.17 -9.37 -19.72
C ARG A 758 20.80 -9.02 -19.14
N TYR A 759 20.30 -9.80 -18.19
CA TYR A 759 19.02 -9.53 -17.51
C TYR A 759 19.19 -8.43 -16.45
N LEU A 760 20.32 -8.38 -15.74
CA LEU A 760 20.59 -7.35 -14.73
C LEU A 760 20.66 -5.95 -15.35
N GLN A 761 21.30 -5.81 -16.51
CA GLN A 761 21.40 -4.53 -17.22
C GLN A 761 20.03 -3.98 -17.63
N SER A 762 19.81 -2.67 -17.47
CA SER A 762 18.57 -2.02 -17.91
C SER A 762 18.48 -2.02 -19.44
N ARG A 763 17.29 -1.76 -20.00
CA ARG A 763 17.15 -1.60 -21.47
C ARG A 763 17.90 -0.36 -21.98
N GLN A 764 17.99 0.69 -21.16
CA GLN A 764 18.75 1.91 -21.49
C GLN A 764 20.26 1.60 -21.58
N ASP A 765 20.75 0.67 -20.77
CA ASP A 765 22.15 0.22 -20.78
C ASP A 765 22.43 -0.92 -21.80
N GLY A 766 21.50 -1.16 -22.74
CA GLY A 766 21.63 -2.21 -23.76
C GLY A 766 21.35 -3.64 -23.29
N GLY A 767 20.84 -3.80 -22.07
CA GLY A 767 20.39 -5.07 -21.50
C GLY A 767 18.94 -5.44 -21.86
N LEU A 768 18.44 -6.52 -21.24
CA LEU A 768 17.05 -6.96 -21.38
C LEU A 768 16.14 -6.42 -20.27
N GLY A 769 16.74 -5.87 -19.20
CA GLY A 769 16.05 -5.31 -18.04
C GLY A 769 15.16 -6.31 -17.31
N GLY A 770 15.68 -7.47 -16.99
CA GLY A 770 14.96 -8.47 -16.21
C GLY A 770 14.55 -7.98 -14.83
N TYR A 771 13.49 -8.58 -14.32
CA TYR A 771 12.97 -8.41 -12.97
C TYR A 771 13.40 -9.58 -12.10
N PHE A 772 13.90 -9.28 -10.90
CA PHE A 772 14.52 -10.23 -9.99
C PHE A 772 13.68 -10.30 -8.71
N TYR A 773 13.24 -11.50 -8.35
CA TYR A 773 12.38 -11.74 -7.21
C TYR A 773 13.02 -12.75 -6.27
N VAL A 774 13.14 -12.40 -5.00
CA VAL A 774 13.69 -13.29 -3.97
C VAL A 774 12.63 -13.58 -2.93
N CYS A 775 12.29 -14.86 -2.74
CA CYS A 775 11.35 -15.29 -1.72
C CYS A 775 11.91 -16.44 -0.88
N GLY A 776 11.88 -16.27 0.45
CA GLY A 776 12.44 -17.24 1.37
C GLY A 776 12.85 -16.64 2.71
N GLN A 777 13.72 -17.37 3.42
CA GLN A 777 14.26 -16.93 4.70
C GLN A 777 15.24 -15.75 4.52
N ALA A 778 15.40 -14.92 5.55
CA ALA A 778 16.33 -13.77 5.52
C ALA A 778 17.77 -14.15 5.13
N ASN A 779 18.32 -15.22 5.71
CA ASN A 779 19.66 -15.69 5.37
C ASN A 779 19.76 -16.17 3.90
N PHE A 780 18.71 -16.80 3.37
CA PHE A 780 18.66 -17.20 1.97
C PHE A 780 18.65 -15.97 1.05
N ALA A 781 17.86 -14.95 1.38
CA ALA A 781 17.85 -13.73 0.59
C ALA A 781 19.20 -13.02 0.60
N HIS A 782 19.87 -12.99 1.76
CA HIS A 782 21.22 -12.44 1.87
C HIS A 782 22.22 -13.17 0.97
N THR A 783 22.24 -14.51 0.96
CA THR A 783 23.18 -15.25 0.10
C THR A 783 22.91 -15.04 -1.38
N VAL A 784 21.64 -14.98 -1.79
CA VAL A 784 21.26 -14.67 -3.18
C VAL A 784 21.74 -13.26 -3.57
N ILE A 785 21.54 -12.26 -2.71
CA ILE A 785 21.99 -10.89 -2.96
C ILE A 785 23.50 -10.83 -3.14
N GLU A 786 24.26 -11.49 -2.26
CA GLU A 786 25.72 -11.56 -2.39
C GLU A 786 26.17 -12.29 -3.66
N GLY A 787 25.46 -13.34 -4.08
CA GLY A 787 25.70 -14.00 -5.37
C GLY A 787 25.43 -13.08 -6.57
N LEU A 788 24.33 -12.32 -6.56
CA LEU A 788 24.06 -11.32 -7.61
C LEU A 788 25.12 -10.23 -7.66
N LYS A 789 25.61 -9.76 -6.50
CA LYS A 789 26.74 -8.81 -6.44
C LYS A 789 28.01 -9.38 -7.05
N ARG A 790 28.31 -10.67 -6.86
CA ARG A 790 29.45 -11.34 -7.53
C ARG A 790 29.29 -11.35 -9.05
N VAL A 791 28.08 -11.65 -9.56
CA VAL A 791 27.79 -11.59 -11.00
C VAL A 791 28.01 -10.16 -11.53
N ILE A 792 27.50 -9.13 -10.84
CA ILE A 792 27.72 -7.74 -11.23
C ILE A 792 29.22 -7.42 -11.25
N ALA A 793 29.95 -7.73 -10.17
CA ALA A 793 31.38 -7.47 -10.06
C ALA A 793 32.21 -8.13 -11.16
N ARG A 794 31.79 -9.30 -11.66
CA ARG A 794 32.45 -10.04 -12.75
C ARG A 794 32.36 -9.34 -14.11
N TYR A 795 31.26 -8.62 -14.37
CA TYR A 795 30.97 -8.02 -15.67
C TYR A 795 31.08 -6.49 -15.70
N LEU A 796 31.28 -5.83 -14.56
CA LEU A 796 31.66 -4.42 -14.55
C LEU A 796 33.03 -4.23 -15.22
N PRO A 797 33.25 -3.11 -15.93
CA PRO A 797 34.54 -2.82 -16.56
C PRO A 797 35.68 -2.84 -15.54
N ALA A 798 36.79 -3.48 -15.87
CA ALA A 798 37.97 -3.54 -14.98
C ALA A 798 38.55 -2.15 -14.65
N SER A 799 38.24 -1.14 -15.47
CA SER A 799 38.60 0.27 -15.24
C SER A 799 37.72 1.00 -14.24
N THR A 800 36.69 0.36 -13.69
CA THR A 800 35.76 0.98 -12.73
C THR A 800 36.47 1.26 -11.40
N PRO A 801 36.63 2.53 -11.00
CA PRO A 801 37.20 2.87 -9.70
C PRO A 801 36.28 2.35 -8.59
N ASP A 802 36.86 1.75 -7.54
CA ASP A 802 36.13 1.21 -6.39
C ASP A 802 34.96 0.29 -6.78
N ASN A 803 35.32 -0.89 -7.33
CA ASN A 803 34.35 -1.88 -7.81
C ASN A 803 33.27 -2.22 -6.77
N ALA A 804 33.58 -2.17 -5.47
CA ALA A 804 32.61 -2.45 -4.42
C ALA A 804 31.48 -1.39 -4.36
N GLU A 805 31.82 -0.10 -4.39
CA GLU A 805 30.81 0.95 -4.42
C GLU A 805 30.05 0.96 -5.75
N ALA A 806 30.71 0.68 -6.87
CA ALA A 806 30.04 0.55 -8.17
C ALA A 806 28.99 -0.58 -8.18
N VAL A 807 29.31 -1.75 -7.61
CA VAL A 807 28.35 -2.86 -7.43
C VAL A 807 27.18 -2.45 -6.54
N ASN A 808 27.46 -1.80 -5.41
CA ASN A 808 26.40 -1.33 -4.51
C ASN A 808 25.52 -0.27 -5.17
N HIS A 809 26.10 0.65 -5.93
CA HIS A 809 25.38 1.65 -6.70
C HIS A 809 24.43 1.01 -7.71
N PHE A 810 24.93 0.09 -8.53
CA PHE A 810 24.12 -0.65 -9.51
C PHE A 810 22.96 -1.38 -8.82
N PHE A 811 23.22 -2.01 -7.68
CA PHE A 811 22.22 -2.71 -6.90
C PHE A 811 21.15 -1.75 -6.33
N ARG A 812 21.55 -0.58 -5.82
CA ARG A 812 20.61 0.46 -5.35
C ARG A 812 19.74 0.99 -6.49
N GLN A 813 20.30 1.17 -7.69
CA GLN A 813 19.54 1.53 -8.89
C GLN A 813 18.52 0.45 -9.28
N MET A 814 18.88 -0.84 -9.24
CA MET A 814 17.95 -1.95 -9.49
C MET A 814 16.74 -1.90 -8.54
N VAL A 815 16.98 -1.62 -7.25
CA VAL A 815 15.92 -1.49 -6.23
C VAL A 815 15.06 -0.25 -6.49
N ALA A 816 15.68 0.87 -6.86
CA ALA A 816 14.99 2.13 -7.17
C ALA A 816 14.09 1.99 -8.41
N GLN A 817 14.58 1.32 -9.45
CA GLN A 817 13.83 0.98 -10.67
C GLN A 817 12.75 -0.09 -10.43
N GLY A 818 12.62 -0.62 -9.21
CA GLY A 818 11.67 -1.68 -8.89
C GLY A 818 11.97 -3.01 -9.61
N ARG A 819 13.19 -3.24 -10.09
CA ARG A 819 13.58 -4.48 -10.78
C ARG A 819 14.15 -5.54 -9.84
N LEU A 820 14.34 -5.24 -8.57
CA LEU A 820 14.69 -6.20 -7.53
C LEU A 820 13.68 -6.13 -6.38
N MET A 821 13.01 -7.25 -6.12
CA MET A 821 11.90 -7.33 -5.17
C MET A 821 12.09 -8.49 -4.19
N LEU A 822 11.77 -8.25 -2.92
CA LEU A 822 12.00 -9.19 -1.83
C LEU A 822 10.68 -9.53 -1.13
N ASP A 823 10.36 -10.83 -1.04
CA ASP A 823 9.33 -11.37 -0.15
C ASP A 823 9.98 -12.30 0.88
N VAL A 824 10.54 -11.67 1.92
CA VAL A 824 11.41 -12.32 2.89
C VAL A 824 10.69 -12.47 4.23
N PHE A 825 10.75 -13.68 4.79
CA PHE A 825 10.18 -13.99 6.09
C PHE A 825 11.24 -14.49 7.07
N THR A 826 11.03 -14.20 8.35
CA THR A 826 11.87 -14.71 9.43
C THR A 826 11.32 -16.06 9.90
N THR A 827 12.22 -17.02 10.09
CA THR A 827 11.87 -18.29 10.73
C THR A 827 11.78 -18.09 12.23
N PHE A 828 10.81 -18.75 12.85
CA PHE A 828 10.84 -18.97 14.29
C PHE A 828 12.05 -19.87 14.61
N ALA A 829 13.11 -19.28 15.14
CA ALA A 829 14.22 -20.00 15.74
C ALA A 829 14.07 -19.90 17.27
N PRO A 830 13.81 -21.03 17.96
CA PRO A 830 13.83 -21.08 19.42
C PRO A 830 15.01 -20.31 20.00
N SER A 831 14.77 -19.46 21.01
CA SER A 831 15.78 -18.79 21.87
C SER A 831 16.99 -19.66 22.18
N ALA A 832 16.76 -20.91 22.53
CA ALA A 832 17.78 -21.87 22.90
C ALA A 832 18.46 -22.60 21.72
N ALA A 833 17.99 -22.47 20.47
CA ALA A 833 18.58 -23.14 19.30
C ALA A 833 19.72 -22.34 18.63
N ALA A 834 19.99 -21.10 19.07
CA ALA A 834 20.86 -20.16 18.36
C ALA A 834 22.24 -19.92 19.01
N SER A 835 22.78 -20.88 19.78
CA SER A 835 24.22 -20.87 20.11
C SER A 835 25.10 -21.51 19.02
N VAL A 836 24.51 -21.99 17.92
CA VAL A 836 25.25 -22.80 16.93
C VAL A 836 26.10 -21.97 15.95
N HIS A 837 25.85 -20.67 15.76
CA HIS A 837 26.57 -19.87 14.73
C HIS A 837 27.03 -18.45 15.12
N GLY A 838 27.10 -18.09 16.40
CA GLY A 838 27.81 -16.87 16.83
C GLY A 838 27.26 -15.52 16.35
N PHE A 839 26.02 -15.46 15.84
CA PHE A 839 25.38 -14.21 15.42
C PHE A 839 24.53 -13.60 16.54
N THR A 840 24.68 -12.29 16.76
CA THR A 840 23.84 -11.47 17.63
C THR A 840 22.40 -11.44 17.06
N ARG A 841 21.40 -11.66 17.92
CA ARG A 841 19.99 -11.52 17.53
C ARG A 841 19.69 -10.05 17.21
N PHE A 842 19.17 -9.81 16.02
CA PHE A 842 18.39 -8.59 15.73
C PHE A 842 16.92 -8.93 15.85
N ASP A 843 16.17 -8.15 16.62
CA ASP A 843 14.71 -8.25 16.59
C ASP A 843 14.23 -7.67 15.25
N ALA A 844 13.61 -8.48 14.40
CA ALA A 844 13.07 -7.99 13.13
C ALA A 844 11.98 -6.92 13.34
N SER A 845 11.36 -6.87 14.52
CA SER A 845 10.49 -5.75 14.93
C SER A 845 11.26 -4.44 14.98
N GLU A 846 12.52 -4.45 15.43
CA GLU A 846 13.39 -3.28 15.43
C GLU A 846 13.82 -2.92 14.00
N LEU A 847 14.02 -3.90 13.11
CA LEU A 847 14.36 -3.66 11.70
C LEU A 847 13.18 -3.11 10.87
N ILE A 848 11.96 -3.57 11.15
CA ILE A 848 10.73 -3.05 10.52
C ILE A 848 10.39 -1.66 11.08
N ASN A 849 10.63 -1.41 12.37
CA ASN A 849 10.50 -0.09 12.97
C ASN A 849 11.64 0.86 12.52
N HIS A 850 12.84 0.36 12.19
CA HIS A 850 13.94 1.16 11.66
C HIS A 850 13.80 1.55 10.18
N ASN A 851 12.95 0.87 9.41
CA ASN A 851 12.51 1.39 8.10
C ASN A 851 11.43 2.47 8.23
N SER A 852 11.09 2.88 9.47
CA SER A 852 10.11 3.90 9.84
C SER A 852 10.73 5.05 10.65
N HIS A 853 12.06 5.18 10.65
CA HIS A 853 12.82 6.22 11.38
C HIS A 853 13.73 7.03 10.47
#